data_AF-A0A7V2E9L5-F1
#
_entry.id   AF-A0A7V2E9L5-F1
#
_cell.length_a   1.000
_cell.length_b   1.000
_cell.length_c   1.000
_cell.angle_alpha   90.00
_cell.angle_beta   90.00
_cell.angle_gamma   90.00
#
_symmetry.space_group_name_H-M   'P 1'
#
loop_
_entity.id
_entity.type
_entity.pdbx_description
1 polymer ?
#
loop_
_entity_poly.entity_id
_entity_poly.type
_entity_poly.pdbx_seq_one_letter_code
_entity_poly.pdbx_strand_id
1 'polypeptide(L)'
;MANINFTGLITGLDTDKILEGLLEIQKQRVQTLSARKDQVTLRENALTEVANRLQALQDSLFALARSQNTVFDSRQVQVNFPDLVSATASSKAAPGVYSLQVLSVARPHQIASQGFDSPDSTITTGSLQIQVGNASPVTITIDNTNNTLQGLANAINAANAGVTATIIHDGSPATTQPYRLVLTANTGGTANTIRITNNLGNDTSSATKPVFDATYIGSAVAAATNTGSSLATSNRGAGTYTGSASKTYTVTVVSGGTVGSATITLHYQDSAGANSGDIILNPGDIDVYKSLAEGVQVKFSAGTLNNGDQFTIDVFAPQIQAPSSAAVRIGSGAGALTVESDSNTFSNLFAGLSITVQGADANRTVQLTVANDTQKVRDAITQFVQKYNDLMTYLNQQTVYDAKMQKGGPLFGNRTAIQIQDDLRRLVSDIIPGLPNRLNRLSALGITLTDQGTLTLDSNRLDAVLQGQVAGVTLEDVKRLFAFTGQSTNGGIQFLVGSNQTDSSGVPIQVDITRAAEQASLLANNSLAASTVINSTNNQLSVVVDGKLYDIVLAAGSYTRSALAQELQNRINAAAQQDGRLVSVIIEGDRLRIRSQSYGSRSEIQMTGGSALPALGFSPGQQATGQDVAGVFIIRGQAESGHGSGQILIGDDNNRYTSGLQIRVTLSASQLVSGAEGELTLSRGVAARLDRYITQVLEPTTGTLASGKEALDNEAQRLQDNIDRLNQLIEEQRQSLQKQFQALENMVAQLRSIGDMLTMQFQTLSNASTPFNRR
;
A
#
# COMPACT_ATOMS: atom_id res chain seq x y z
N MET A 1 32.31 60.57 -0.93
CA MET A 1 33.33 61.56 -1.39
C MET A 1 34.43 60.77 -2.06
N ALA A 2 34.81 61.12 -3.29
CA ALA A 2 35.76 60.34 -4.08
C ALA A 2 37.14 60.30 -3.40
N ASN A 3 37.65 59.09 -3.10
CA ASN A 3 39.02 58.87 -2.67
C ASN A 3 39.94 59.10 -3.88
N ILE A 4 40.62 60.25 -3.92
CA ILE A 4 41.66 60.52 -4.89
C ILE A 4 42.94 59.86 -4.39
N ASN A 5 43.34 58.74 -5.01
CA ASN A 5 44.60 58.06 -4.72
C ASN A 5 45.76 58.88 -5.29
N PHE A 6 46.43 59.66 -4.44
CA PHE A 6 47.75 60.22 -4.75
C PHE A 6 48.79 59.12 -4.47
N THR A 7 49.26 58.45 -5.53
CA THR A 7 50.33 57.45 -5.46
C THR A 7 51.64 58.04 -5.96
N GLY A 8 52.63 58.23 -5.08
CA GLY A 8 54.05 58.24 -5.44
C GLY A 8 54.56 59.31 -6.43
N LEU A 9 53.76 60.31 -6.79
CA LEU A 9 54.12 61.29 -7.83
C LEU A 9 55.30 62.20 -7.45
N ILE A 10 55.65 62.30 -6.17
CA ILE A 10 56.74 63.15 -5.70
C ILE A 10 58.02 62.33 -5.46
N THR A 11 57.98 61.18 -4.79
CA THR A 11 59.20 60.43 -4.43
C THR A 11 59.60 59.32 -5.41
N GLY A 12 58.70 58.85 -6.27
CA GLY A 12 58.93 57.69 -7.15
C GLY A 12 58.96 56.34 -6.44
N LEU A 13 58.53 56.26 -5.17
CA LEU A 13 58.47 55.03 -4.38
C LEU A 13 57.12 54.33 -4.54
N ASP A 14 57.13 53.01 -4.74
CA ASP A 14 55.95 52.14 -4.76
C ASP A 14 55.52 51.84 -3.32
N THR A 15 54.78 52.77 -2.74
CA THR A 15 54.35 52.73 -1.34
C THR A 15 53.46 51.54 -1.04
N ASP A 16 52.69 51.05 -2.01
CA ASP A 16 51.83 49.87 -1.87
C ASP A 16 52.67 48.59 -1.65
N LYS A 17 53.75 48.38 -2.42
CA LYS A 17 54.66 47.23 -2.21
C LYS A 17 55.35 47.25 -0.84
N ILE A 18 55.73 48.43 -0.35
CA ILE A 18 56.35 48.56 0.97
C ILE A 18 55.32 48.26 2.08
N LEU A 19 54.09 48.75 1.92
CA LEU A 19 52.99 48.46 2.83
C LEU A 19 52.63 46.97 2.87
N GLU A 20 52.64 46.30 1.71
CA GLU A 20 52.43 44.86 1.63
C GLU A 20 53.54 44.09 2.35
N GLY A 21 54.82 44.46 2.13
CA GLY A 21 55.95 43.83 2.81
C GLY A 21 55.92 43.99 4.33
N LEU A 22 55.40 45.12 4.84
CA LEU A 22 55.27 45.37 6.28
C LEU A 22 54.14 44.56 6.94
N LEU A 23 53.11 44.18 6.19
CA LEU A 23 51.96 43.41 6.69
C LEU A 23 52.10 41.89 6.49
N GLU A 24 53.18 41.44 5.86
CA GLU A 24 53.36 40.05 5.42
C GLU A 24 53.35 39.02 6.57
N ILE A 25 53.97 39.34 7.71
CA ILE A 25 53.99 38.45 8.90
C ILE A 25 52.56 38.20 9.40
N GLN A 26 51.69 39.22 9.37
CA GLN A 26 50.30 39.08 9.82
C GLN A 26 49.47 38.29 8.81
N LYS A 27 49.70 38.49 7.50
CA LYS A 27 49.09 37.68 6.44
C LYS A 27 49.47 36.19 6.57
N GLN A 28 50.73 35.86 6.87
CA GLN A 28 51.17 34.47 7.11
C GLN A 28 50.47 33.84 8.32
N ARG A 29 50.25 34.62 9.40
CA ARG A 29 49.49 34.17 10.57
C ARG A 29 48.04 33.87 10.22
N VAL A 30 47.39 34.73 9.43
CA VAL A 30 46.02 34.50 8.92
C VAL A 30 45.98 33.23 8.07
N GLN A 31 46.93 33.02 7.17
CA GLN A 31 47.01 31.79 6.36
C GLN A 31 47.15 30.54 7.22
N THR A 32 47.97 30.59 8.28
CA THR A 32 48.15 29.46 9.21
C THR A 32 46.85 29.13 9.96
N LEU A 33 46.14 30.16 10.44
CA LEU A 33 44.84 29.98 11.11
C LEU A 33 43.76 29.49 10.14
N SER A 34 43.76 29.99 8.90
CA SER A 34 42.85 29.53 7.84
C SER A 34 43.09 28.06 7.52
N ALA A 35 44.35 27.65 7.34
CA ALA A 35 44.70 26.25 7.11
C ALA A 35 44.28 25.37 8.28
N ARG A 36 44.40 25.84 9.53
CA ARG A 36 43.90 25.12 10.71
C ARG A 36 42.37 25.02 10.71
N LYS A 37 41.65 26.09 10.36
CA LYS A 37 40.19 26.08 10.22
C LYS A 37 39.76 25.06 9.17
N ASP A 38 40.43 25.03 8.01
CA ASP A 38 40.15 24.06 6.95
C ASP A 38 40.32 22.61 7.42
N GLN A 39 41.31 22.33 8.27
CA GLN A 39 41.46 21.00 8.90
C GLN A 39 40.29 20.66 9.84
N VAL A 40 39.77 21.63 10.60
CA VAL A 40 38.60 21.44 11.46
C VAL A 40 37.35 21.18 10.61
N THR A 41 37.14 21.93 9.54
CA THR A 41 36.03 21.72 8.58
C THR A 41 36.10 20.33 7.94
N LEU A 42 37.31 19.85 7.56
CA LEU A 42 37.49 18.49 7.04
C LEU A 42 37.10 17.41 8.05
N ARG A 43 37.39 17.63 9.35
CA ARG A 43 36.97 16.73 10.44
C ARG A 43 35.46 16.72 10.61
N GLU A 44 34.82 17.87 10.55
CA GLU A 44 33.36 17.99 10.66
C GLU A 44 32.64 17.27 9.51
N ASN A 45 33.13 17.45 8.28
CA ASN A 45 32.64 16.74 7.10
C ASN A 45 32.81 15.23 7.25
N ALA A 46 33.95 14.77 7.79
CA ALA A 46 34.20 13.36 8.03
C ALA A 46 33.24 12.78 9.10
N LEU A 47 32.97 13.51 10.21
CA LEU A 47 31.97 13.07 11.20
C LEU A 47 30.55 13.07 10.63
N THR A 48 30.22 14.00 9.73
CA THR A 48 28.92 14.00 9.04
C THR A 48 28.78 12.77 8.14
N GLU A 49 29.84 12.36 7.45
CA GLU A 49 29.83 11.12 6.66
C GLU A 49 29.76 9.86 7.55
N VAL A 50 30.37 9.87 8.74
CA VAL A 50 30.14 8.82 9.75
C VAL A 50 28.65 8.77 10.14
N ALA A 51 27.99 9.92 10.33
CA ALA A 51 26.56 9.99 10.63
C ALA A 51 25.72 9.33 9.52
N ASN A 52 26.00 9.70 8.27
CA ASN A 52 25.29 9.16 7.10
C ASN A 52 25.45 7.64 6.99
N ARG A 53 26.65 7.12 7.26
CA ARG A 53 26.94 5.68 7.23
C ARG A 53 26.34 4.92 8.40
N LEU A 54 26.29 5.54 9.58
CA LEU A 54 25.55 5.01 10.73
C LEU A 54 24.05 4.94 10.43
N GLN A 55 23.46 5.95 9.81
CA GLN A 55 22.06 5.92 9.38
C GLN A 55 21.83 4.82 8.35
N ALA A 56 22.68 4.71 7.33
CA ALA A 56 22.56 3.64 6.33
C ALA A 56 22.71 2.23 6.94
N LEU A 57 23.55 2.08 7.98
CA LEU A 57 23.62 0.86 8.76
C LEU A 57 22.33 0.65 9.54
N GLN A 58 21.80 1.66 10.23
CA GLN A 58 20.54 1.59 10.96
C GLN A 58 19.37 1.13 10.07
N ASP A 59 19.26 1.69 8.87
CA ASP A 59 18.22 1.34 7.91
C ASP A 59 18.30 -0.15 7.53
N SER A 60 19.51 -0.69 7.34
CA SER A 60 19.72 -2.12 7.08
C SER A 60 19.38 -3.03 8.26
N LEU A 61 19.45 -2.50 9.49
CA LEU A 61 19.11 -3.24 10.71
C LEU A 61 17.61 -3.29 10.97
N PHE A 62 16.81 -2.34 10.45
CA PHE A 62 15.39 -2.23 10.73
C PHE A 62 14.62 -3.53 10.44
N ALA A 63 14.93 -4.20 9.33
CA ALA A 63 14.30 -5.45 8.94
C ALA A 63 14.66 -6.64 9.87
N LEU A 64 15.85 -6.59 10.49
CA LEU A 64 16.43 -7.64 11.33
C LEU A 64 16.16 -7.43 12.83
N ALA A 65 16.02 -6.18 13.29
CA ALA A 65 15.96 -5.81 14.70
C ALA A 65 14.56 -5.95 15.33
N ARG A 66 13.50 -5.90 14.50
CA ARG A 66 12.10 -5.89 14.94
C ARG A 66 11.71 -7.17 15.68
N SER A 67 10.78 -7.07 16.64
CA SER A 67 10.22 -8.24 17.34
C SER A 67 9.10 -8.93 16.56
N GLN A 68 8.34 -8.17 15.75
CA GLN A 68 7.19 -8.64 14.99
C GLN A 68 7.24 -8.20 13.53
N ASN A 69 6.60 -9.00 12.67
CA ASN A 69 6.55 -8.81 11.22
C ASN A 69 7.94 -8.62 10.63
N THR A 70 8.85 -9.50 11.03
CA THR A 70 10.25 -9.48 10.64
C THR A 70 10.46 -10.19 9.32
N VAL A 71 11.65 -10.04 8.71
CA VAL A 71 12.04 -10.85 7.55
C VAL A 71 12.05 -12.35 7.86
N PHE A 72 12.27 -12.74 9.12
CA PHE A 72 12.24 -14.14 9.57
C PHE A 72 10.84 -14.74 9.59
N ASP A 73 9.80 -13.91 9.70
CA ASP A 73 8.40 -14.33 9.67
C ASP A 73 7.83 -14.34 8.23
N SER A 74 8.63 -13.96 7.23
CA SER A 74 8.22 -13.92 5.84
C SER A 74 7.93 -15.33 5.30
N ARG A 75 6.90 -15.42 4.47
CA ARG A 75 6.48 -16.65 3.80
C ARG A 75 6.55 -16.47 2.29
N GLN A 76 6.89 -17.54 1.61
CA GLN A 76 6.83 -17.65 0.16
C GLN A 76 5.90 -18.81 -0.22
N VAL A 77 5.27 -18.68 -1.38
CA VAL A 77 4.42 -19.74 -1.94
C VAL A 77 4.94 -20.11 -3.31
N GLN A 78 5.26 -21.38 -3.50
CA GLN A 78 5.52 -21.95 -4.82
C GLN A 78 4.26 -22.62 -5.34
N VAL A 79 3.93 -22.36 -6.61
CA VAL A 79 2.75 -22.90 -7.27
C VAL A 79 3.20 -23.70 -8.48
N ASN A 80 2.72 -24.95 -8.61
CA ASN A 80 3.08 -25.83 -9.73
C ASN A 80 2.38 -25.46 -11.06
N PHE A 81 1.24 -24.75 -11.03
CA PHE A 81 0.48 -24.29 -12.19
C PHE A 81 0.14 -22.79 -12.09
N PRO A 82 1.11 -21.89 -12.36
CA PRO A 82 0.94 -20.45 -12.20
C PRO A 82 -0.05 -19.82 -13.21
N ASP A 83 -0.34 -20.52 -14.32
CA ASP A 83 -1.37 -20.17 -15.30
C ASP A 83 -2.80 -20.35 -14.77
N LEU A 84 -2.97 -21.25 -13.80
CA LEU A 84 -4.27 -21.50 -13.15
C LEU A 84 -4.43 -20.67 -11.87
N VAL A 85 -3.36 -20.54 -11.08
CA VAL A 85 -3.42 -19.95 -9.74
C VAL A 85 -2.16 -19.17 -9.42
N SER A 86 -2.31 -17.99 -8.82
CA SER A 86 -1.26 -17.35 -8.03
C SER A 86 -1.65 -17.30 -6.56
N ALA A 87 -0.66 -17.27 -5.68
CA ALA A 87 -0.90 -17.21 -4.25
C ALA A 87 0.14 -16.37 -3.52
N THR A 88 -0.28 -15.70 -2.46
CA THR A 88 0.58 -14.97 -1.54
C THR A 88 0.34 -15.45 -0.12
N ALA A 89 1.37 -15.39 0.72
CA ALA A 89 1.31 -15.82 2.11
C ALA A 89 1.72 -14.69 3.05
N SER A 90 0.92 -14.49 4.09
CA SER A 90 1.28 -13.65 5.23
C SER A 90 2.10 -14.44 6.26
N SER A 91 2.65 -13.76 7.26
CA SER A 91 3.36 -14.40 8.39
C SER A 91 2.50 -15.39 9.20
N LYS A 92 1.18 -15.32 9.08
CA LYS A 92 0.22 -16.23 9.71
C LYS A 92 0.07 -17.57 8.96
N ALA A 93 0.52 -17.66 7.72
CA ALA A 93 0.43 -18.90 6.95
C ALA A 93 1.37 -19.95 7.54
N ALA A 94 0.81 -21.11 7.88
CA ALA A 94 1.60 -22.26 8.33
C ALA A 94 2.37 -22.86 7.13
N PRO A 95 3.68 -23.13 7.27
CA PRO A 95 4.43 -23.87 6.26
C PRO A 95 3.80 -25.24 5.99
N GLY A 96 3.76 -25.65 4.73
CA GLY A 96 3.11 -26.89 4.31
C GLY A 96 2.69 -26.88 2.85
N VAL A 97 2.15 -28.00 2.39
CA VAL A 97 1.60 -28.15 1.04
C VAL A 97 0.08 -28.12 1.11
N TYR A 98 -0.52 -27.20 0.37
CA TYR A 98 -1.96 -27.07 0.24
C TYR A 98 -2.36 -27.44 -1.19
N SER A 99 -3.35 -28.33 -1.33
CA SER A 99 -3.77 -28.83 -2.63
C SER A 99 -5.21 -28.42 -2.94
N LEU A 100 -5.43 -27.93 -4.16
CA LEU A 100 -6.76 -27.56 -4.65
C LEU A 100 -6.89 -27.82 -6.15
N GLN A 101 -8.12 -27.85 -6.64
CA GLN A 101 -8.44 -27.90 -8.08
C GLN A 101 -9.33 -26.72 -8.43
N VAL A 102 -9.06 -26.05 -9.54
CA VAL A 102 -9.88 -24.91 -9.99
C VAL A 102 -10.94 -25.42 -10.97
N LEU A 103 -12.20 -25.34 -10.56
CA LEU A 103 -13.35 -25.83 -11.33
C LEU A 103 -13.87 -24.76 -12.31
N SER A 104 -13.92 -23.50 -11.86
CA SER A 104 -14.38 -22.36 -12.66
C SER A 104 -13.78 -21.05 -12.14
N VAL A 105 -13.82 -20.02 -12.98
CA VAL A 105 -13.45 -18.65 -12.63
C VAL A 105 -14.69 -17.77 -12.52
N ALA A 106 -14.62 -16.74 -11.68
CA ALA A 106 -15.65 -15.73 -11.55
C ALA A 106 -15.67 -14.85 -12.79
N ARG A 107 -16.84 -14.73 -13.41
CA ARG A 107 -17.09 -13.92 -14.61
C ARG A 107 -18.27 -12.99 -14.36
N PRO A 108 -18.15 -11.69 -14.68
CA PRO A 108 -19.27 -10.76 -14.57
C PRO A 108 -20.34 -11.06 -15.61
N HIS A 109 -21.59 -10.74 -15.28
CA HIS A 109 -22.67 -10.71 -16.25
C HIS A 109 -22.47 -9.53 -17.21
N GLN A 110 -22.65 -9.77 -18.51
CA GLN A 110 -22.61 -8.72 -19.52
C GLN A 110 -23.85 -8.80 -20.41
N ILE A 111 -24.51 -7.67 -20.56
CA ILE A 111 -25.65 -7.50 -21.45
C ILE A 111 -25.43 -6.27 -22.34
N ALA A 112 -26.00 -6.28 -23.54
CA ALA A 112 -25.99 -5.14 -24.44
C ALA A 112 -27.39 -4.75 -24.89
N SER A 113 -27.50 -3.50 -25.33
CA SER A 113 -28.68 -2.99 -26.01
C SER A 113 -28.75 -3.48 -27.46
N GLN A 114 -29.91 -3.26 -28.09
CA GLN A 114 -29.98 -3.21 -29.55
C GLN A 114 -29.04 -2.14 -30.13
N GLY A 115 -28.89 -2.15 -31.46
CA GLY A 115 -28.08 -1.20 -32.20
C GLY A 115 -28.65 0.22 -32.21
N PHE A 116 -27.77 1.21 -32.35
CA PHE A 116 -28.04 2.63 -32.58
C PHE A 116 -27.14 3.19 -33.69
N ASP A 117 -27.58 4.27 -34.34
CA ASP A 117 -26.86 4.88 -35.48
C ASP A 117 -25.56 5.57 -35.06
N SER A 118 -25.57 6.18 -33.86
CA SER A 118 -24.41 6.87 -33.27
C SER A 118 -24.49 6.93 -31.73
N PRO A 119 -23.40 7.29 -31.03
CA PRO A 119 -23.43 7.57 -29.59
C PRO A 119 -24.37 8.73 -29.19
N ASP A 120 -24.69 9.62 -30.14
CA ASP A 120 -25.57 10.76 -29.94
C ASP A 120 -27.04 10.46 -30.29
N SER A 121 -27.34 9.22 -30.68
CA SER A 121 -28.72 8.80 -30.97
C SER A 121 -29.62 9.14 -29.80
N THR A 122 -30.72 9.83 -30.09
CA THR A 122 -31.68 10.25 -29.09
C THR A 122 -32.44 9.04 -28.55
N ILE A 123 -32.55 8.96 -27.22
CA ILE A 123 -33.31 7.92 -26.53
C ILE A 123 -34.56 8.52 -25.88
N THR A 124 -35.55 7.68 -25.64
CA THR A 124 -36.79 8.08 -24.98
C THR A 124 -36.55 8.46 -23.52
N THR A 125 -37.23 9.49 -23.01
CA THR A 125 -37.16 9.92 -21.61
C THR A 125 -37.95 9.00 -20.68
N GLY A 126 -37.72 9.10 -19.37
CA GLY A 126 -38.39 8.31 -18.33
C GLY A 126 -37.41 7.82 -17.27
N SER A 127 -37.66 6.63 -16.71
CA SER A 127 -36.76 6.03 -15.71
C SER A 127 -36.33 4.61 -16.09
N LEU A 128 -35.05 4.31 -15.87
CA LEU A 128 -34.45 2.99 -16.01
C LEU A 128 -33.99 2.52 -14.63
N GLN A 129 -34.44 1.37 -14.14
CA GLN A 129 -33.93 0.81 -12.88
C GLN A 129 -32.98 -0.33 -13.17
N ILE A 130 -31.80 -0.30 -12.55
CA ILE A 130 -30.79 -1.35 -12.63
C ILE A 130 -30.64 -2.01 -11.26
N GLN A 131 -30.71 -3.32 -11.24
CA GLN A 131 -30.45 -4.14 -10.06
C GLN A 131 -29.36 -5.18 -10.41
N VAL A 132 -28.35 -5.31 -9.55
CA VAL A 132 -27.35 -6.37 -9.65
C VAL A 132 -27.53 -7.34 -8.48
N GLY A 133 -27.81 -8.60 -8.80
CA GLY A 133 -28.13 -9.64 -7.82
C GLY A 133 -29.27 -9.26 -6.89
N ASN A 134 -29.02 -9.30 -5.58
CA ASN A 134 -29.99 -8.97 -4.54
C ASN A 134 -29.85 -7.53 -4.00
N ALA A 135 -29.02 -6.69 -4.63
CA ALA A 135 -28.91 -5.29 -4.24
C ALA A 135 -30.24 -4.54 -4.45
N SER A 136 -30.43 -3.43 -3.74
CA SER A 136 -31.60 -2.56 -3.98
C SER A 136 -31.55 -1.99 -5.41
N PRO A 137 -32.67 -1.95 -6.16
CA PRO A 137 -32.70 -1.34 -7.48
C PRO A 137 -32.32 0.14 -7.45
N VAL A 138 -31.42 0.55 -8.35
CA VAL A 138 -30.98 1.94 -8.53
C VAL A 138 -31.72 2.56 -9.70
N THR A 139 -32.38 3.69 -9.48
CA THR A 139 -33.14 4.40 -10.52
C THR A 139 -32.26 5.43 -11.22
N ILE A 140 -32.16 5.33 -12.54
CA ILE A 140 -31.56 6.32 -13.44
C ILE A 140 -32.69 7.09 -14.13
N THR A 141 -32.65 8.41 -14.03
CA THR A 141 -33.63 9.30 -14.68
C THR A 141 -33.07 9.83 -15.99
N ILE A 142 -33.85 9.73 -17.06
CA ILE A 142 -33.51 10.22 -18.39
C ILE A 142 -34.47 11.32 -18.79
N ASP A 143 -33.93 12.50 -19.06
CA ASP A 143 -34.65 13.71 -19.45
C ASP A 143 -33.93 14.39 -20.63
N ASN A 144 -34.40 15.58 -21.02
CA ASN A 144 -33.88 16.29 -22.19
C ASN A 144 -32.41 16.76 -22.06
N THR A 145 -31.79 16.62 -20.89
CA THR A 145 -30.38 16.99 -20.65
C THR A 145 -29.42 15.83 -20.89
N ASN A 146 -29.91 14.59 -20.87
CA ASN A 146 -29.08 13.38 -20.95
C ASN A 146 -29.69 12.26 -21.83
N ASN A 147 -30.70 12.57 -22.64
CA ASN A 147 -31.41 11.63 -23.52
C ASN A 147 -30.67 11.28 -24.82
N THR A 148 -29.35 11.08 -24.75
CA THR A 148 -28.58 10.42 -25.81
C THR A 148 -28.05 9.08 -25.32
N LEU A 149 -27.63 8.19 -26.23
CA LEU A 149 -27.00 6.93 -25.84
C LEU A 149 -25.77 7.16 -24.94
N GLN A 150 -24.94 8.16 -25.27
CA GLN A 150 -23.81 8.60 -24.46
C GLN A 150 -24.25 9.20 -23.13
N GLY A 151 -25.32 10.02 -23.13
CA GLY A 151 -25.90 10.59 -21.92
C GLY A 151 -26.40 9.52 -20.95
N LEU A 152 -27.05 8.46 -21.44
CA LEU A 152 -27.46 7.30 -20.66
C LEU A 152 -26.27 6.53 -20.08
N ALA A 153 -25.24 6.26 -20.89
CA ALA A 153 -24.03 5.59 -20.40
C ALA A 153 -23.37 6.37 -19.25
N ASN A 154 -23.25 7.70 -19.42
CA ASN A 154 -22.71 8.59 -18.39
C ASN A 154 -23.59 8.60 -17.13
N ALA A 155 -24.91 8.65 -17.28
CA ALA A 155 -25.86 8.64 -16.17
C ALA A 155 -25.79 7.32 -15.37
N ILE A 156 -25.67 6.18 -16.05
CA ILE A 156 -25.51 4.87 -15.39
C ILE A 156 -24.20 4.82 -14.59
N ASN A 157 -23.09 5.24 -15.20
CA ASN A 157 -21.78 5.25 -14.54
C ASN A 157 -21.76 6.21 -13.34
N ALA A 158 -22.41 7.37 -13.44
CA ALA A 158 -22.53 8.32 -12.34
C ALA A 158 -23.42 7.81 -11.19
N ALA A 159 -24.42 6.99 -11.50
CA ALA A 159 -25.35 6.43 -10.50
C ALA A 159 -24.73 5.32 -9.63
N ASN A 160 -23.54 4.80 -9.99
CA ASN A 160 -22.86 3.70 -9.29
C ASN A 160 -23.76 2.47 -9.07
N ALA A 161 -24.57 2.11 -10.07
CA ALA A 161 -25.59 1.06 -9.99
C ALA A 161 -25.06 -0.39 -9.95
N GLY A 162 -23.79 -0.59 -9.57
CA GLY A 162 -23.13 -1.91 -9.57
C GLY A 162 -22.73 -2.42 -10.96
N VAL A 163 -22.89 -1.60 -11.99
CA VAL A 163 -22.48 -1.89 -13.38
C VAL A 163 -21.60 -0.79 -13.94
N THR A 164 -20.81 -1.13 -14.96
CA THR A 164 -20.12 -0.19 -15.84
C THR A 164 -20.80 -0.20 -17.21
N ALA A 165 -21.12 0.99 -17.71
CA ALA A 165 -21.77 1.21 -19.01
C ALA A 165 -20.77 1.75 -20.03
N THR A 166 -20.65 1.08 -21.18
CA THR A 166 -19.73 1.45 -22.26
C THR A 166 -20.43 1.33 -23.61
N ILE A 167 -20.17 2.26 -24.53
CA ILE A 167 -20.65 2.16 -25.91
C ILE A 167 -19.58 1.46 -26.75
N ILE A 168 -19.98 0.43 -27.50
CA ILE A 168 -19.13 -0.26 -28.47
C ILE A 168 -19.65 -0.02 -29.89
N HIS A 169 -18.74 0.01 -30.86
CA HIS A 169 -19.07 -0.13 -32.28
C HIS A 169 -18.84 -1.59 -32.67
N ASP A 170 -19.89 -2.30 -33.08
CA ASP A 170 -19.85 -3.75 -33.31
C ASP A 170 -19.24 -4.15 -34.68
N GLY A 171 -18.91 -3.16 -35.51
CA GLY A 171 -18.29 -3.36 -36.82
C GLY A 171 -19.29 -3.46 -37.98
N SER A 172 -20.59 -3.41 -37.69
CA SER A 172 -21.63 -3.44 -38.73
C SER A 172 -21.64 -2.15 -39.57
N PRO A 173 -22.20 -2.15 -40.78
CA PRO A 173 -22.38 -0.95 -41.58
C PRO A 173 -23.27 0.10 -40.88
N ALA A 174 -23.09 1.38 -41.22
CA ALA A 174 -23.91 2.46 -40.67
C ALA A 174 -25.43 2.28 -40.94
N THR A 175 -25.80 1.52 -41.96
CA THR A 175 -27.20 1.22 -42.33
C THR A 175 -27.89 0.23 -41.39
N THR A 176 -27.14 -0.40 -40.47
CA THR A 176 -27.65 -1.43 -39.55
C THR A 176 -27.37 -1.09 -38.08
N GLN A 177 -27.22 0.20 -37.75
CA GLN A 177 -27.13 0.69 -36.36
C GLN A 177 -25.97 0.06 -35.55
N PRO A 178 -24.70 0.41 -35.84
CA PRO A 178 -23.54 -0.33 -35.33
C PRO A 178 -23.16 -0.05 -33.87
N TYR A 179 -23.77 0.93 -33.22
CA TYR A 179 -23.42 1.30 -31.85
C TYR A 179 -24.30 0.59 -30.83
N ARG A 180 -23.71 0.00 -29.78
CA ARG A 180 -24.44 -0.70 -28.71
C ARG A 180 -23.97 -0.23 -27.35
N LEU A 181 -24.90 -0.05 -26.42
CA LEU A 181 -24.58 0.17 -25.02
C LEU A 181 -24.42 -1.18 -24.32
N VAL A 182 -23.24 -1.43 -23.76
CA VAL A 182 -22.91 -2.64 -23.00
C VAL A 182 -22.89 -2.31 -21.53
N LEU A 183 -23.59 -3.11 -20.73
CA LEU A 183 -23.54 -3.07 -19.28
C LEU A 183 -22.78 -4.29 -18.78
N THR A 184 -21.71 -4.05 -18.02
CA THR A 184 -20.92 -5.09 -17.36
C THR A 184 -21.09 -4.98 -15.86
N ALA A 185 -21.45 -6.07 -15.18
CA ALA A 185 -21.49 -6.08 -13.72
C ALA A 185 -20.07 -5.87 -13.16
N ASN A 186 -19.94 -5.07 -12.10
CA ASN A 186 -18.62 -4.79 -11.51
C ASN A 186 -18.05 -6.01 -10.75
N THR A 187 -18.87 -7.01 -10.45
CA THR A 187 -18.49 -8.24 -9.77
C THR A 187 -18.86 -9.48 -10.60
N GLY A 188 -18.05 -10.52 -10.47
CA GLY A 188 -18.38 -11.86 -10.97
C GLY A 188 -19.36 -12.58 -10.05
N GLY A 189 -19.66 -13.85 -10.32
CA GLY A 189 -20.53 -14.66 -9.48
C GLY A 189 -21.92 -14.84 -10.07
N THR A 190 -22.42 -16.08 -10.02
CA THR A 190 -23.74 -16.46 -10.57
C THR A 190 -24.90 -15.66 -9.97
N ALA A 191 -24.76 -15.18 -8.74
CA ALA A 191 -25.75 -14.34 -8.08
C ALA A 191 -25.82 -12.91 -8.66
N ASN A 192 -24.72 -12.39 -9.23
CA ASN A 192 -24.58 -11.00 -9.67
C ASN A 192 -25.11 -10.78 -11.09
N THR A 193 -26.34 -11.24 -11.32
CA THR A 193 -27.09 -11.00 -12.56
C THR A 193 -27.56 -9.54 -12.62
N ILE A 194 -27.48 -8.94 -13.81
CA ILE A 194 -28.01 -7.60 -14.09
C ILE A 194 -29.48 -7.79 -14.47
N ARG A 195 -30.36 -7.07 -13.78
CA ARG A 195 -31.78 -6.99 -14.07
C ARG A 195 -32.13 -5.54 -14.35
N ILE A 196 -32.88 -5.32 -15.42
CA ILE A 196 -33.34 -4.00 -15.81
C ILE A 196 -34.86 -3.97 -15.69
N THR A 197 -35.38 -2.93 -15.04
CA THR A 197 -36.80 -2.55 -15.16
C THR A 197 -36.86 -1.27 -15.98
N ASN A 198 -37.39 -1.38 -17.19
CA ASN A 198 -37.30 -0.32 -18.19
C ASN A 198 -38.62 0.46 -18.36
N ASN A 199 -38.75 1.54 -17.60
CA ASN A 199 -39.90 2.45 -17.63
C ASN A 199 -39.65 3.70 -18.49
N LEU A 200 -38.77 3.60 -19.49
CA LEU A 200 -38.64 4.63 -20.53
C LEU A 200 -39.85 4.61 -21.46
N GLY A 201 -40.17 5.77 -22.05
CA GLY A 201 -41.25 5.93 -23.03
C GLY A 201 -41.09 5.02 -24.25
N ASN A 202 -42.18 4.79 -25.00
CA ASN A 202 -42.14 3.97 -26.22
C ASN A 202 -41.36 4.65 -27.35
N ASP A 203 -40.85 3.86 -28.31
CA ASP A 203 -40.22 4.37 -29.54
C ASP A 203 -41.08 5.44 -30.22
N THR A 204 -40.40 6.47 -30.75
CA THR A 204 -40.98 7.52 -31.58
C THR A 204 -40.18 7.63 -32.88
N SER A 205 -40.63 8.44 -33.83
CA SER A 205 -39.89 8.67 -35.09
C SER A 205 -38.50 9.30 -34.90
N SER A 206 -38.18 9.85 -33.73
CA SER A 206 -36.92 10.55 -33.48
C SER A 206 -36.16 10.08 -32.23
N ALA A 207 -36.71 9.13 -31.48
CA ALA A 207 -36.10 8.62 -30.26
C ALA A 207 -36.45 7.14 -30.05
N THR A 208 -35.44 6.35 -29.70
CA THR A 208 -35.54 4.89 -29.55
C THR A 208 -35.36 4.49 -28.08
N LYS A 209 -36.18 3.56 -27.58
CA LYS A 209 -36.07 2.99 -26.24
C LYS A 209 -34.98 1.92 -26.19
N PRO A 210 -33.88 2.08 -25.44
CA PRO A 210 -32.88 1.02 -25.28
C PRO A 210 -33.48 -0.23 -24.61
N VAL A 211 -33.20 -1.42 -25.12
CA VAL A 211 -33.74 -2.71 -24.67
C VAL A 211 -32.60 -3.63 -24.28
N PHE A 212 -32.62 -4.16 -23.06
CA PHE A 212 -31.56 -5.01 -22.49
C PHE A 212 -32.08 -6.32 -21.88
N ASP A 213 -33.40 -6.39 -21.66
CA ASP A 213 -34.11 -7.41 -20.91
C ASP A 213 -34.96 -8.31 -21.81
N ALA A 214 -34.93 -8.07 -23.12
CA ALA A 214 -35.62 -8.87 -24.13
C ALA A 214 -34.75 -9.04 -25.37
N THR A 215 -34.97 -10.15 -26.08
CA THR A 215 -34.46 -10.34 -27.45
C THR A 215 -35.10 -9.33 -28.40
N TYR A 216 -34.51 -9.12 -29.57
CA TYR A 216 -34.98 -8.07 -30.49
C TYR A 216 -34.83 -8.45 -31.96
N ILE A 217 -35.84 -8.13 -32.77
CA ILE A 217 -35.79 -8.22 -34.24
C ILE A 217 -35.62 -6.82 -34.81
N GLY A 218 -34.59 -6.62 -35.63
CA GLY A 218 -34.30 -5.38 -36.35
C GLY A 218 -35.13 -5.18 -37.61
N SER A 219 -34.93 -4.05 -38.28
CA SER A 219 -35.58 -3.74 -39.55
C SER A 219 -35.08 -4.65 -40.68
N ALA A 220 -35.92 -4.89 -41.68
CA ALA A 220 -35.47 -5.45 -42.94
C ALA A 220 -34.73 -4.38 -43.75
N VAL A 221 -33.49 -4.65 -44.14
CA VAL A 221 -32.63 -3.73 -44.89
C VAL A 221 -32.37 -4.31 -46.26
N ALA A 222 -32.70 -3.55 -47.31
CA ALA A 222 -32.39 -3.94 -48.69
C ALA A 222 -30.91 -3.75 -48.99
N ALA A 223 -30.29 -4.69 -49.70
CA ALA A 223 -28.94 -4.52 -50.19
C ALA A 223 -28.88 -3.37 -51.21
N ALA A 224 -27.79 -2.60 -51.21
CA ALA A 224 -27.61 -1.45 -52.11
C ALA A 224 -27.59 -1.84 -53.60
N THR A 225 -27.36 -3.11 -53.92
CA THR A 225 -27.40 -3.67 -55.27
C THR A 225 -28.81 -4.00 -55.75
N ASN A 226 -29.81 -3.93 -54.88
CA ASN A 226 -31.19 -4.27 -55.25
C ASN A 226 -31.73 -3.29 -56.28
N THR A 227 -32.45 -3.82 -57.26
CA THR A 227 -33.05 -3.02 -58.35
C THR A 227 -34.58 -3.09 -58.35
N GLY A 228 -35.18 -3.94 -57.51
CA GLY A 228 -36.61 -3.99 -57.27
C GLY A 228 -37.15 -2.76 -56.54
N SER A 229 -38.45 -2.47 -56.74
CA SER A 229 -39.14 -1.34 -56.11
C SER A 229 -39.95 -1.71 -54.86
N SER A 230 -40.09 -3.00 -54.54
CA SER A 230 -40.80 -3.44 -53.34
C SER A 230 -39.97 -3.22 -52.07
N LEU A 231 -40.62 -2.76 -51.00
CA LEU A 231 -40.01 -2.54 -49.69
C LEU A 231 -40.24 -3.75 -48.79
N ALA A 232 -39.15 -4.29 -48.23
CA ALA A 232 -39.22 -5.31 -47.19
C ALA A 232 -39.49 -4.68 -45.82
N THR A 233 -40.36 -5.29 -45.03
CA THR A 233 -40.61 -4.91 -43.63
C THR A 233 -40.61 -6.16 -42.76
N SER A 234 -39.81 -6.16 -41.69
CA SER A 234 -39.77 -7.25 -40.71
C SER A 234 -40.85 -7.10 -39.64
N ASN A 235 -41.06 -8.13 -38.82
CA ASN A 235 -41.82 -8.01 -37.56
C ASN A 235 -40.93 -7.43 -36.43
N ARG A 236 -40.29 -6.29 -36.72
CA ARG A 236 -39.38 -5.57 -35.81
C ARG A 236 -40.03 -5.38 -34.44
N GLY A 237 -39.29 -5.69 -33.37
CA GLY A 237 -39.79 -5.52 -32.00
C GLY A 237 -38.98 -6.26 -30.94
N ALA A 238 -39.18 -5.85 -29.70
CA ALA A 238 -38.61 -6.51 -28.52
C ALA A 238 -39.47 -7.73 -28.11
N GLY A 239 -38.81 -8.81 -27.68
CA GLY A 239 -39.42 -10.05 -27.20
C GLY A 239 -39.97 -10.99 -28.28
N THR A 240 -39.84 -10.63 -29.56
CA THR A 240 -40.38 -11.41 -30.69
C THR A 240 -39.44 -12.49 -31.19
N TYR A 241 -38.13 -12.30 -31.03
CA TYR A 241 -37.12 -13.29 -31.41
C TYR A 241 -37.01 -14.39 -30.36
N THR A 242 -37.22 -15.65 -30.76
CA THR A 242 -37.20 -16.79 -29.82
C THR A 242 -35.85 -17.52 -29.78
N GLY A 243 -34.87 -17.09 -30.57
CA GLY A 243 -33.54 -17.67 -30.56
C GLY A 243 -32.65 -17.10 -29.45
N SER A 244 -31.53 -17.78 -29.20
CA SER A 244 -30.63 -17.49 -28.07
C SER A 244 -29.34 -16.77 -28.45
N ALA A 245 -29.15 -16.45 -29.73
CA ALA A 245 -27.92 -15.83 -30.23
C ALA A 245 -28.24 -14.71 -31.21
N SER A 246 -27.40 -13.67 -31.24
CA SER A 246 -27.49 -12.62 -32.26
C SER A 246 -27.06 -13.18 -33.62
N LYS A 247 -27.84 -12.92 -34.67
CA LYS A 247 -27.63 -13.46 -36.03
C LYS A 247 -28.16 -12.48 -37.07
N THR A 248 -27.81 -12.72 -38.34
CA THR A 248 -28.40 -12.01 -39.48
C THR A 248 -29.13 -13.03 -40.35
N TYR A 249 -30.40 -12.77 -40.65
CA TYR A 249 -31.17 -13.53 -41.63
C TYR A 249 -31.08 -12.82 -42.98
N THR A 250 -30.55 -13.50 -44.00
CA THR A 250 -30.49 -13.00 -45.37
C THR A 250 -31.57 -13.67 -46.20
N VAL A 251 -32.48 -12.86 -46.77
CA VAL A 251 -33.54 -13.27 -47.69
C VAL A 251 -33.11 -12.90 -49.11
N THR A 252 -32.92 -13.88 -49.97
CA THR A 252 -32.52 -13.72 -51.37
C THR A 252 -33.68 -14.06 -52.30
N VAL A 253 -33.98 -13.20 -53.26
CA VAL A 253 -34.99 -13.47 -54.28
C VAL A 253 -34.44 -14.48 -55.29
N VAL A 254 -35.00 -15.68 -55.34
CA VAL A 254 -34.60 -16.76 -56.26
C VAL A 254 -35.36 -16.69 -57.58
N SER A 255 -36.64 -16.29 -57.53
CA SER A 255 -37.47 -16.06 -58.70
C SER A 255 -38.27 -14.80 -58.51
N GLY A 256 -37.95 -13.76 -59.29
CA GLY A 256 -38.51 -12.41 -59.17
C GLY A 256 -39.87 -12.22 -59.86
N GLY A 257 -40.52 -11.10 -59.58
CA GLY A 257 -41.83 -10.74 -60.14
C GLY A 257 -42.45 -9.53 -59.43
N THR A 258 -43.69 -9.21 -59.78
CA THR A 258 -44.46 -8.14 -59.12
C THR A 258 -45.20 -8.71 -57.90
N VAL A 259 -44.91 -8.15 -56.71
CA VAL A 259 -45.54 -8.55 -55.45
C VAL A 259 -47.05 -8.32 -55.53
N GLY A 260 -47.83 -9.37 -55.26
CA GLY A 260 -49.29 -9.36 -55.33
C GLY A 260 -49.90 -9.91 -56.62
N SER A 261 -49.14 -10.09 -57.69
CA SER A 261 -49.65 -10.64 -58.96
C SER A 261 -48.84 -11.82 -59.53
N ALA A 262 -47.55 -11.89 -59.23
CA ALA A 262 -46.69 -13.02 -59.59
C ALA A 262 -46.53 -14.01 -58.42
N THR A 263 -46.13 -15.24 -58.74
CA THR A 263 -45.58 -16.17 -57.74
C THR A 263 -44.07 -15.92 -57.65
N ILE A 264 -43.58 -15.53 -56.48
CA ILE A 264 -42.17 -15.16 -56.23
C ILE A 264 -41.59 -16.17 -55.24
N THR A 265 -40.41 -16.71 -55.52
CA THR A 265 -39.71 -17.61 -54.61
C THR A 265 -38.53 -16.88 -53.99
N LEU A 266 -38.46 -16.89 -52.66
CA LEU A 266 -37.38 -16.33 -51.85
C LEU A 266 -36.70 -17.46 -51.10
N HIS A 267 -35.40 -17.35 -50.88
CA HIS A 267 -34.64 -18.25 -50.04
C HIS A 267 -34.10 -17.47 -48.85
N TYR A 268 -34.31 -17.93 -47.63
CA TYR A 268 -33.68 -17.35 -46.44
C TYR A 268 -32.59 -18.25 -45.87
N GLN A 269 -31.57 -17.64 -45.29
CA GLN A 269 -30.51 -18.33 -44.55
C GLN A 269 -30.00 -17.43 -43.41
N ASP A 270 -29.78 -17.99 -42.22
CA ASP A 270 -29.10 -17.29 -41.14
C ASP A 270 -27.58 -17.32 -41.28
N SER A 271 -26.89 -16.39 -40.64
CA SER A 271 -25.42 -16.25 -40.72
C SER A 271 -24.65 -17.46 -40.14
N ALA A 272 -25.29 -18.32 -39.36
CA ALA A 272 -24.72 -19.56 -38.85
C ALA A 272 -24.95 -20.76 -39.78
N GLY A 273 -25.79 -20.60 -40.82
CA GLY A 273 -26.25 -21.66 -41.72
C GLY A 273 -27.17 -22.70 -41.07
N ALA A 274 -27.58 -22.49 -39.81
CA ALA A 274 -28.37 -23.44 -39.03
C ALA A 274 -29.87 -23.36 -39.38
N ASN A 275 -30.35 -22.17 -39.76
CA ASN A 275 -31.74 -21.95 -40.19
C ASN A 275 -31.77 -21.50 -41.65
N SER A 276 -32.42 -22.27 -42.52
CA SER A 276 -32.57 -21.94 -43.94
C SER A 276 -33.84 -22.59 -44.52
N GLY A 277 -34.42 -21.97 -45.54
CA GLY A 277 -35.61 -22.48 -46.22
C GLY A 277 -36.13 -21.53 -47.29
N ASP A 278 -37.16 -21.99 -48.01
CA ASP A 278 -37.79 -21.20 -49.07
C ASP A 278 -39.12 -20.59 -48.58
N ILE A 279 -39.38 -19.36 -49.03
CA ILE A 279 -40.63 -18.63 -48.83
C ILE A 279 -41.25 -18.38 -50.20
N ILE A 280 -42.55 -18.70 -50.35
CA ILE A 280 -43.31 -18.42 -51.57
C ILE A 280 -44.28 -17.26 -51.30
N LEU A 281 -44.18 -16.20 -52.11
CA LEU A 281 -45.20 -15.17 -52.21
C LEU A 281 -46.15 -15.56 -53.35
N ASN A 282 -47.43 -15.75 -53.04
CA ASN A 282 -48.47 -16.09 -54.01
C ASN A 282 -49.14 -14.81 -54.54
N PRO A 283 -49.85 -14.89 -55.68
CA PRO A 283 -50.75 -13.82 -56.10
C PRO A 283 -51.71 -13.43 -54.95
N GLY A 284 -51.80 -12.13 -54.65
CA GLY A 284 -52.54 -11.57 -53.52
C GLY A 284 -51.72 -11.26 -52.25
N ASP A 285 -50.49 -11.76 -52.12
CA ASP A 285 -49.63 -11.53 -50.94
C ASP A 285 -48.96 -10.13 -50.94
N ILE A 286 -49.75 -9.06 -50.78
CA ILE A 286 -49.25 -7.69 -50.58
C ILE A 286 -49.30 -7.37 -49.08
N ASP A 287 -48.17 -6.92 -48.51
CA ASP A 287 -48.05 -6.60 -47.08
C ASP A 287 -48.41 -7.75 -46.12
N VAL A 288 -48.32 -9.00 -46.59
CA VAL A 288 -48.57 -10.22 -45.81
C VAL A 288 -47.26 -10.75 -45.22
N TYR A 289 -47.22 -10.95 -43.90
CA TYR A 289 -46.06 -11.55 -43.23
C TYR A 289 -45.88 -13.02 -43.59
N LYS A 290 -44.66 -13.37 -43.98
CA LYS A 290 -44.18 -14.75 -44.14
C LYS A 290 -43.14 -15.05 -43.06
N SER A 291 -43.23 -16.23 -42.46
CA SER A 291 -42.33 -16.65 -41.40
C SER A 291 -41.03 -17.21 -41.98
N LEU A 292 -39.92 -16.86 -41.37
CA LEU A 292 -38.60 -17.46 -41.58
C LEU A 292 -38.43 -18.54 -40.49
N ALA A 293 -37.56 -18.30 -39.51
CA ALA A 293 -37.33 -19.16 -38.35
C ALA A 293 -37.23 -18.32 -37.06
N GLU A 294 -37.29 -18.98 -35.90
CA GLU A 294 -37.06 -18.36 -34.57
C GLU A 294 -37.93 -17.11 -34.30
N GLY A 295 -39.16 -17.09 -34.83
CA GLY A 295 -40.11 -15.98 -34.68
C GLY A 295 -39.90 -14.81 -35.65
N VAL A 296 -38.91 -14.87 -36.55
CA VAL A 296 -38.64 -13.83 -37.56
C VAL A 296 -39.63 -13.92 -38.71
N GLN A 297 -40.19 -12.79 -39.10
CA GLN A 297 -41.13 -12.68 -40.22
C GLN A 297 -40.78 -11.49 -41.11
N VAL A 298 -41.10 -11.59 -42.40
CA VAL A 298 -40.92 -10.52 -43.39
C VAL A 298 -42.17 -10.38 -44.24
N LYS A 299 -42.53 -9.14 -44.60
CA LYS A 299 -43.55 -8.81 -45.60
C LYS A 299 -42.97 -7.87 -46.64
N PHE A 300 -43.61 -7.80 -47.79
CA PHE A 300 -43.19 -6.98 -48.92
C PHE A 300 -44.35 -6.11 -49.41
N SER A 301 -44.08 -4.82 -49.67
CA SER A 301 -45.06 -3.90 -50.24
C SER A 301 -45.31 -4.20 -51.72
N ALA A 302 -46.35 -3.62 -52.31
CA ALA A 302 -46.54 -3.64 -53.75
C ALA A 302 -45.29 -3.07 -54.46
N GLY A 303 -44.85 -3.71 -55.55
CA GLY A 303 -43.63 -3.36 -56.28
C GLY A 303 -43.00 -4.57 -56.98
N THR A 304 -41.83 -4.39 -57.57
CA THR A 304 -41.05 -5.48 -58.19
C THR A 304 -39.98 -6.00 -57.23
N LEU A 305 -39.76 -7.31 -57.25
CA LEU A 305 -38.59 -7.98 -56.67
C LEU A 305 -37.86 -8.67 -57.81
N ASN A 306 -36.58 -8.36 -58.02
CA ASN A 306 -35.78 -8.94 -59.10
C ASN A 306 -34.99 -10.14 -58.60
N ASN A 307 -34.71 -11.10 -59.49
CA ASN A 307 -33.86 -12.25 -59.15
C ASN A 307 -32.48 -11.74 -58.69
N GLY A 308 -32.04 -12.20 -57.52
CA GLY A 308 -30.78 -11.79 -56.90
C GLY A 308 -30.90 -10.61 -55.93
N ASP A 309 -32.05 -9.93 -55.82
CA ASP A 309 -32.26 -8.93 -54.77
C ASP A 309 -32.14 -9.59 -53.37
N GLN A 310 -31.49 -8.91 -52.43
CA GLN A 310 -31.24 -9.42 -51.07
C GLN A 310 -31.72 -8.47 -49.98
N PHE A 311 -32.24 -9.02 -48.89
CA PHE A 311 -32.69 -8.28 -47.72
C PHE A 311 -32.14 -8.93 -46.45
N THR A 312 -31.59 -8.14 -45.53
CA THR A 312 -31.08 -8.64 -44.25
C THR A 312 -31.97 -8.22 -43.10
N ILE A 313 -32.10 -9.10 -42.11
CA ILE A 313 -32.80 -8.82 -40.83
C ILE A 313 -31.87 -9.26 -39.71
N ASP A 314 -31.35 -8.29 -38.95
CA ASP A 314 -30.54 -8.57 -37.78
C ASP A 314 -31.43 -8.89 -36.57
N VAL A 315 -31.11 -9.98 -35.89
CA VAL A 315 -31.72 -10.35 -34.62
C VAL A 315 -30.68 -10.29 -33.52
N PHE A 316 -31.12 -9.91 -32.32
CA PHE A 316 -30.24 -9.62 -31.21
C PHE A 316 -30.71 -10.31 -29.94
N ALA A 317 -29.78 -11.01 -29.28
CA ALA A 317 -29.94 -11.52 -27.93
C ALA A 317 -29.09 -10.66 -26.97
N PRO A 318 -29.66 -10.08 -25.91
CA PRO A 318 -28.97 -9.10 -25.08
C PRO A 318 -27.81 -9.66 -24.27
N GLN A 319 -27.80 -10.96 -23.93
CA GLN A 319 -26.76 -11.55 -23.09
C GLN A 319 -25.48 -11.82 -23.88
N ILE A 320 -24.41 -11.07 -23.57
CA ILE A 320 -23.07 -11.25 -24.13
C ILE A 320 -22.29 -12.31 -23.34
N GLN A 321 -22.37 -12.25 -22.01
CA GLN A 321 -21.65 -13.16 -21.12
C GLN A 321 -22.51 -13.49 -19.90
N ALA A 322 -22.77 -14.78 -19.68
CA ALA A 322 -23.42 -15.26 -18.46
C ALA A 322 -22.49 -15.07 -17.25
N PRO A 323 -23.02 -14.75 -16.05
CA PRO A 323 -22.21 -14.71 -14.86
C PRO A 323 -21.80 -16.13 -14.43
N SER A 324 -20.59 -16.29 -13.92
CA SER A 324 -20.14 -17.51 -13.26
C SER A 324 -19.42 -17.18 -11.96
N SER A 325 -19.47 -18.10 -11.00
CA SER A 325 -18.69 -18.01 -9.75
C SER A 325 -17.34 -18.69 -9.93
N ALA A 326 -16.33 -18.19 -9.23
CA ALA A 326 -15.08 -18.92 -9.06
C ALA A 326 -15.37 -20.10 -8.12
N ALA A 327 -14.91 -21.30 -8.49
CA ALA A 327 -15.11 -22.48 -7.68
C ALA A 327 -13.80 -23.26 -7.58
N VAL A 328 -13.43 -23.62 -6.36
CA VAL A 328 -12.26 -24.44 -6.05
C VAL A 328 -12.68 -25.66 -5.24
N ARG A 329 -12.03 -26.80 -5.49
CA ARG A 329 -12.23 -28.04 -4.74
C ARG A 329 -11.01 -28.36 -3.88
N ILE A 330 -11.24 -28.70 -2.62
CA ILE A 330 -10.21 -29.14 -1.67
C ILE A 330 -10.42 -30.62 -1.33
N GLY A 331 -9.35 -31.39 -1.43
CA GLY A 331 -9.36 -32.83 -1.16
C GLY A 331 -9.82 -33.69 -2.35
N SER A 332 -9.75 -35.01 -2.16
CA SER A 332 -10.19 -36.01 -3.13
C SER A 332 -11.19 -36.97 -2.48
N GLY A 333 -12.14 -37.49 -3.26
CA GLY A 333 -13.15 -38.45 -2.79
C GLY A 333 -14.46 -37.80 -2.31
N ALA A 334 -15.32 -38.60 -1.67
CA ALA A 334 -16.69 -38.22 -1.31
C ALA A 334 -16.78 -37.08 -0.27
N GLY A 335 -15.72 -36.85 0.50
CA GLY A 335 -15.62 -35.76 1.47
C GLY A 335 -14.96 -34.49 0.94
N ALA A 336 -14.72 -34.38 -0.38
CA ALA A 336 -14.11 -33.19 -0.95
C ALA A 336 -15.03 -31.96 -0.76
N LEU A 337 -14.43 -30.83 -0.43
CA LEU A 337 -15.15 -29.58 -0.18
C LEU A 337 -15.04 -28.68 -1.41
N THR A 338 -16.18 -28.23 -1.93
CA THR A 338 -16.22 -27.19 -2.96
C THR A 338 -16.50 -25.85 -2.31
N VAL A 339 -15.66 -24.86 -2.60
CA VAL A 339 -15.81 -23.49 -2.11
C VAL A 339 -16.01 -22.59 -3.31
N GLU A 340 -17.07 -21.79 -3.25
CA GLU A 340 -17.44 -20.84 -4.30
C GLU A 340 -17.21 -19.40 -3.84
N SER A 341 -16.96 -18.53 -4.79
CA SER A 341 -16.76 -17.09 -4.57
C SER A 341 -17.23 -16.30 -5.78
N ASP A 342 -17.78 -15.11 -5.52
CA ASP A 342 -18.11 -14.11 -6.54
C ASP A 342 -16.87 -13.38 -7.08
N SER A 343 -15.71 -13.57 -6.41
CA SER A 343 -14.41 -13.02 -6.78
C SER A 343 -13.43 -14.13 -7.15
N ASN A 344 -12.51 -13.82 -8.07
CA ASN A 344 -11.38 -14.68 -8.40
C ASN A 344 -10.32 -14.76 -7.28
N THR A 345 -10.47 -13.99 -6.19
CA THR A 345 -9.54 -14.04 -5.06
C THR A 345 -10.22 -14.66 -3.83
N PHE A 346 -9.57 -15.68 -3.27
CA PHE A 346 -9.92 -16.36 -2.03
C PHE A 346 -8.92 -15.97 -0.93
N SER A 347 -9.31 -15.05 -0.04
CA SER A 347 -8.39 -14.52 1.00
C SER A 347 -8.38 -15.29 2.33
N ASN A 348 -9.34 -16.19 2.55
CA ASN A 348 -9.50 -16.93 3.82
C ASN A 348 -9.82 -18.41 3.60
N LEU A 349 -9.44 -18.97 2.43
CA LEU A 349 -9.61 -20.40 2.19
C LEU A 349 -8.71 -21.23 3.12
N PHE A 350 -7.47 -20.77 3.28
CA PHE A 350 -6.54 -21.23 4.29
C PHE A 350 -6.04 -20.02 5.07
N ALA A 351 -5.88 -20.16 6.39
CA ALA A 351 -5.47 -19.06 7.25
C ALA A 351 -4.13 -18.45 6.77
N GLY A 352 -4.15 -17.15 6.46
CA GLY A 352 -2.96 -16.41 6.05
C GLY A 352 -2.55 -16.56 4.58
N LEU A 353 -3.31 -17.29 3.76
CA LEU A 353 -3.11 -17.39 2.30
C LEU A 353 -4.15 -16.57 1.54
N SER A 354 -3.69 -15.81 0.55
CA SER A 354 -4.56 -15.19 -0.46
C SER A 354 -4.28 -15.83 -1.81
N ILE A 355 -5.29 -16.51 -2.36
CA ILE A 355 -5.20 -17.32 -3.57
C ILE A 355 -6.03 -16.66 -4.66
N THR A 356 -5.42 -16.36 -5.81
CA THR A 356 -6.12 -15.80 -6.98
C THR A 356 -6.18 -16.84 -8.09
N VAL A 357 -7.38 -17.19 -8.51
CA VAL A 357 -7.60 -18.07 -9.67
C VAL A 357 -7.55 -17.26 -10.97
N GLN A 358 -6.83 -17.77 -11.95
CA GLN A 358 -6.60 -17.14 -13.25
C GLN A 358 -7.18 -17.96 -14.40
N GLY A 359 -7.21 -19.29 -14.23
CA GLY A 359 -7.78 -20.24 -15.17
C GLY A 359 -8.41 -21.42 -14.45
N ALA A 360 -9.17 -22.24 -15.18
CA ALA A 360 -9.85 -23.41 -14.62
C ALA A 360 -9.47 -24.68 -15.40
N ASP A 361 -9.07 -25.71 -14.68
CA ASP A 361 -8.87 -27.07 -15.19
C ASP A 361 -9.13 -28.06 -14.05
N ALA A 362 -10.31 -28.66 -14.05
CA ALA A 362 -10.75 -29.58 -13.00
C ALA A 362 -9.95 -30.89 -12.95
N ASN A 363 -9.11 -31.17 -13.96
CA ASN A 363 -8.29 -32.38 -14.02
C ASN A 363 -6.90 -32.18 -13.40
N ARG A 364 -6.47 -30.94 -13.16
CA ARG A 364 -5.16 -30.61 -12.59
C ARG A 364 -5.26 -30.26 -11.12
N THR A 365 -4.42 -30.88 -10.32
CA THR A 365 -4.27 -30.55 -8.89
C THR A 365 -3.17 -29.52 -8.72
N VAL A 366 -3.57 -28.31 -8.34
CA VAL A 366 -2.68 -27.22 -7.98
C VAL A 366 -2.15 -27.46 -6.58
N GLN A 367 -0.83 -27.44 -6.43
CA GLN A 367 -0.14 -27.52 -5.16
C GLN A 367 0.48 -26.17 -4.84
N LEU A 368 0.15 -25.65 -3.66
CA LEU A 368 0.70 -24.44 -3.07
C LEU A 368 1.64 -24.86 -1.95
N THR A 369 2.95 -24.77 -2.21
CA THR A 369 3.98 -25.08 -1.21
C THR A 369 4.36 -23.81 -0.49
N VAL A 370 3.92 -23.69 0.77
CA VAL A 370 4.23 -22.57 1.65
C VAL A 370 5.48 -22.90 2.47
N ALA A 371 6.48 -22.02 2.40
CA ALA A 371 7.72 -22.16 3.15
C ALA A 371 8.17 -20.81 3.73
N ASN A 372 9.12 -20.86 4.67
CA ASN A 372 9.82 -19.65 5.09
C ASN A 372 10.59 -19.05 3.91
N ASP A 373 10.57 -17.72 3.81
CA ASP A 373 11.31 -17.00 2.77
C ASP A 373 12.74 -16.74 3.24
N THR A 374 13.58 -17.78 3.15
CA THR A 374 14.97 -17.73 3.59
C THR A 374 15.82 -16.79 2.74
N GLN A 375 15.40 -16.48 1.51
CA GLN A 375 16.14 -15.58 0.63
C GLN A 375 16.10 -14.15 1.17
N LYS A 376 14.93 -13.66 1.59
CA LYS A 376 14.84 -12.32 2.22
C LYS A 376 15.69 -12.20 3.47
N VAL A 377 15.79 -13.27 4.28
CA VAL A 377 16.65 -13.29 5.47
C VAL A 377 18.13 -13.20 5.06
N ARG A 378 18.55 -13.99 4.08
CA ARG A 378 19.91 -13.95 3.54
C ARG A 378 20.27 -12.56 3.01
N ASP A 379 19.38 -11.96 2.23
CA ASP A 379 19.60 -10.64 1.63
C ASP A 379 19.74 -9.56 2.71
N ALA A 380 18.88 -9.58 3.74
CA ALA A 380 18.95 -8.65 4.86
C ALA A 380 20.26 -8.79 5.66
N ILE A 381 20.68 -10.03 5.96
CA ILE A 381 21.95 -10.29 6.67
C ILE A 381 23.15 -9.83 5.83
N THR A 382 23.13 -10.08 4.52
CA THR A 382 24.19 -9.67 3.59
C THR A 382 24.29 -8.14 3.54
N GLN A 383 23.15 -7.45 3.44
CA GLN A 383 23.11 -5.99 3.45
C GLN A 383 23.62 -5.41 4.77
N PHE A 384 23.26 -6.00 5.91
CA PHE A 384 23.81 -5.63 7.21
C PHE A 384 25.35 -5.73 7.22
N VAL A 385 25.90 -6.87 6.80
CA VAL A 385 27.36 -7.09 6.75
C VAL A 385 28.04 -6.06 5.86
N GLN A 386 27.46 -5.77 4.68
CA GLN A 386 27.97 -4.75 3.77
C GLN A 386 27.98 -3.36 4.40
N LYS A 387 26.87 -2.88 4.97
CA LYS A 387 26.78 -1.54 5.56
C LYS A 387 27.65 -1.39 6.80
N TYR A 388 27.79 -2.43 7.60
CA TYR A 388 28.75 -2.45 8.70
C TYR A 388 30.19 -2.31 8.16
N ASN A 389 30.54 -3.07 7.12
CA ASN A 389 31.87 -3.01 6.51
C ASN A 389 32.18 -1.66 5.84
N ASP A 390 31.20 -1.06 5.16
CA ASP A 390 31.31 0.27 4.54
C ASP A 390 31.63 1.34 5.59
N LEU A 391 31.00 1.26 6.76
CA LEU A 391 31.25 2.15 7.89
C LEU A 391 32.63 1.89 8.51
N MET A 392 32.95 0.64 8.82
CA MET A 392 34.23 0.30 9.46
C MET A 392 35.43 0.61 8.56
N THR A 393 35.30 0.38 7.25
CA THR A 393 36.33 0.73 6.26
C THR A 393 36.54 2.24 6.22
N TYR A 394 35.46 3.03 6.21
CA TYR A 394 35.55 4.48 6.25
C TYR A 394 36.21 4.96 7.54
N LEU A 395 35.76 4.48 8.71
CA LEU A 395 36.37 4.83 10.00
C LEU A 395 37.87 4.49 10.02
N ASN A 396 38.27 3.29 9.59
CA ASN A 396 39.68 2.90 9.49
C ASN A 396 40.50 3.85 8.60
N GLN A 397 39.95 4.27 7.46
CA GLN A 397 40.61 5.23 6.57
C GLN A 397 40.74 6.63 7.19
N GLN A 398 39.74 7.05 7.96
CA GLN A 398 39.74 8.38 8.59
C GLN A 398 40.57 8.44 9.87
N THR A 399 40.74 7.33 10.60
CA THR A 399 41.37 7.32 11.94
C THR A 399 42.82 6.83 11.96
N VAL A 400 43.35 6.34 10.83
CA VAL A 400 44.73 5.79 10.73
C VAL A 400 45.69 6.81 10.12
N TYR A 401 46.97 6.69 10.49
CA TYR A 401 48.09 7.40 9.87
C TYR A 401 48.63 6.65 8.66
N ASP A 402 48.62 7.28 7.49
CA ASP A 402 49.27 6.71 6.30
C ASP A 402 50.77 7.04 6.34
N ALA A 403 51.57 6.01 6.62
CA ALA A 403 53.03 6.11 6.70
C ALA A 403 53.70 6.42 5.34
N LYS A 404 53.07 6.09 4.21
CA LYS A 404 53.59 6.37 2.86
C LYS A 404 53.32 7.81 2.45
N MET A 405 52.14 8.33 2.76
CA MET A 405 51.78 9.72 2.50
C MET A 405 52.22 10.70 3.60
N GLN A 406 52.79 10.17 4.69
CA GLN A 406 53.13 10.91 5.91
C GLN A 406 51.97 11.79 6.43
N LYS A 407 50.73 11.29 6.31
CA LYS A 407 49.52 12.08 6.59
C LYS A 407 48.49 11.22 7.31
N GLY A 408 47.95 11.75 8.41
CA GLY A 408 46.79 11.18 9.08
C GLY A 408 45.50 11.43 8.31
N GLY A 409 44.58 10.47 8.35
CA GLY A 409 43.20 10.74 7.96
C GLY A 409 42.61 11.90 8.79
N PRO A 410 41.59 12.62 8.28
CA PRO A 410 40.96 13.74 8.99
C PRO A 410 40.64 13.47 10.47
N LEU A 411 40.17 12.26 10.80
CA LEU A 411 39.77 11.85 12.14
C LEU A 411 40.88 11.16 12.95
N PHE A 412 42.14 11.24 12.52
CA PHE A 412 43.27 10.69 13.28
C PHE A 412 43.32 11.30 14.70
N GLY A 413 43.29 10.43 15.71
CA GLY A 413 43.25 10.83 17.13
C GLY A 413 41.90 11.38 17.62
N ASN A 414 40.84 11.36 16.80
CA ASN A 414 39.51 11.78 17.21
C ASN A 414 38.87 10.74 18.14
N ARG A 415 38.60 11.13 19.40
CA ARG A 415 38.06 10.24 20.43
C ARG A 415 36.67 9.71 20.10
N THR A 416 35.80 10.55 19.53
CA THR A 416 34.43 10.16 19.15
C THR A 416 34.44 9.04 18.11
N ALA A 417 35.26 9.18 17.07
CA ALA A 417 35.39 8.17 16.01
C ALA A 417 35.94 6.84 16.54
N ILE A 418 36.98 6.89 17.39
CA ILE A 418 37.57 5.69 18.02
C ILE A 418 36.57 5.01 18.96
N GLN A 419 35.84 5.77 19.77
CA GLN A 419 34.82 5.22 20.65
C GLN A 419 33.72 4.52 19.86
N ILE A 420 33.22 5.15 18.79
CA ILE A 420 32.21 4.53 17.92
C ILE A 420 32.73 3.22 17.33
N GLN A 421 33.97 3.23 16.82
CA GLN A 421 34.61 2.06 16.25
C GLN A 421 34.73 0.91 17.26
N ASP A 422 35.16 1.19 18.49
CA ASP A 422 35.33 0.19 19.54
C ASP A 422 33.98 -0.36 20.06
N ASP A 423 32.98 0.50 20.23
CA ASP A 423 31.64 0.11 20.67
C ASP A 423 30.95 -0.77 19.63
N LEU A 424 31.05 -0.43 18.34
CA LEU A 424 30.52 -1.26 17.26
C LEU A 424 31.18 -2.64 17.23
N ARG A 425 32.52 -2.70 17.35
CA ARG A 425 33.28 -3.96 17.40
C ARG A 425 32.89 -4.84 18.59
N ARG A 426 32.72 -4.24 19.78
CA ARG A 426 32.24 -4.95 20.98
C ARG A 426 30.85 -5.53 20.73
N LEU A 427 29.90 -4.71 20.26
CA LEU A 427 28.51 -5.13 20.08
C LEU A 427 28.33 -6.30 19.10
N VAL A 428 29.14 -6.40 18.04
CA VAL A 428 29.07 -7.52 17.08
C VAL A 428 29.81 -8.78 17.54
N SER A 429 30.76 -8.66 18.46
CA SER A 429 31.59 -9.77 18.95
C SER A 429 31.11 -10.34 20.30
N ASP A 430 30.31 -9.57 21.03
CA ASP A 430 29.74 -9.95 22.32
C ASP A 430 28.82 -11.17 22.24
N ILE A 431 28.77 -11.91 23.34
CA ILE A 431 27.77 -12.94 23.56
C ILE A 431 26.39 -12.31 23.71
N ILE A 432 25.39 -12.91 23.07
CA ILE A 432 23.98 -12.57 23.28
C ILE A 432 23.39 -13.43 24.43
N PRO A 433 23.06 -12.82 25.58
CA PRO A 433 22.42 -13.50 26.71
C PRO A 433 21.04 -14.05 26.34
N GLY A 434 20.62 -15.10 27.02
CA GLY A 434 19.34 -15.77 26.78
C GLY A 434 19.38 -16.77 25.61
N LEU A 435 20.45 -16.82 24.81
CA LEU A 435 20.66 -17.86 23.79
C LEU A 435 21.53 -19.02 24.30
N PRO A 436 21.37 -20.23 23.72
CA PRO A 436 22.26 -21.35 23.98
C PRO A 436 23.72 -21.02 23.61
N ASN A 437 24.70 -21.55 24.37
CA ASN A 437 26.14 -21.28 24.17
C ASN A 437 26.66 -21.55 22.74
N ARG A 438 26.04 -22.49 22.03
CA ARG A 438 26.39 -22.83 20.64
C ARG A 438 25.90 -21.82 19.59
N LEU A 439 24.97 -20.93 19.95
CA LEU A 439 24.24 -20.04 19.04
C LEU A 439 24.18 -18.60 19.52
N ASN A 440 24.93 -18.24 20.56
CA ASN A 440 24.90 -16.91 21.16
C ASN A 440 25.87 -15.90 20.51
N ARG A 441 26.43 -16.22 19.34
CA ARG A 441 27.39 -15.39 18.58
C ARG A 441 27.16 -15.48 17.07
N LEU A 442 27.47 -14.41 16.35
CA LEU A 442 27.39 -14.33 14.89
C LEU A 442 28.24 -15.39 14.17
N SER A 443 29.34 -15.84 14.77
CA SER A 443 30.19 -16.89 14.19
C SER A 443 29.47 -18.21 14.00
N ALA A 444 28.41 -18.49 14.77
CA ALA A 444 27.59 -19.69 14.59
C ALA A 444 26.87 -19.71 13.23
N LEU A 445 26.61 -18.53 12.66
CA LEU A 445 26.02 -18.33 11.33
C LEU A 445 27.07 -18.18 10.22
N GLY A 446 28.36 -18.32 10.52
CA GLY A 446 29.43 -18.08 9.55
C GLY A 446 29.80 -16.60 9.37
N ILE A 447 29.41 -15.73 10.31
CA ILE A 447 29.78 -14.31 10.30
C ILE A 447 30.91 -14.09 11.32
N THR A 448 32.11 -13.74 10.85
CA THR A 448 33.30 -13.61 11.70
C THR A 448 33.92 -12.22 11.60
N LEU A 449 34.49 -11.73 12.71
CA LEU A 449 35.18 -10.44 12.78
C LEU A 449 36.65 -10.60 12.35
N THR A 450 37.14 -9.69 11.52
CA THR A 450 38.56 -9.62 11.13
C THR A 450 39.36 -8.74 12.09
N ASP A 451 40.69 -8.79 11.99
CA ASP A 451 41.59 -7.90 12.75
C ASP A 451 41.35 -6.41 12.48
N GLN A 452 40.81 -6.08 11.30
CA GLN A 452 40.44 -4.71 10.91
C GLN A 452 39.06 -4.29 11.47
N GLY A 453 38.38 -5.19 12.19
CA GLY A 453 37.06 -4.98 12.75
C GLY A 453 35.93 -5.00 11.73
N THR A 454 36.18 -5.45 10.50
CA THR A 454 35.16 -5.74 9.48
C THR A 454 34.63 -7.16 9.66
N LEU A 455 33.47 -7.45 9.09
CA LEU A 455 32.82 -8.76 9.11
C LEU A 455 33.06 -9.52 7.80
N THR A 456 33.29 -10.82 7.88
CA THR A 456 33.29 -11.75 6.75
C THR A 456 32.12 -12.70 6.87
N LEU A 457 31.41 -12.96 5.76
CA LEU A 457 30.24 -13.82 5.69
C LEU A 457 30.54 -15.08 4.87
N ASP A 458 30.48 -16.25 5.51
CA ASP A 458 30.40 -17.55 4.84
C ASP A 458 28.95 -17.79 4.38
N SER A 459 28.69 -17.53 3.09
CA SER A 459 27.36 -17.67 2.50
C SER A 459 26.86 -19.13 2.52
N ASN A 460 27.75 -20.11 2.35
CA ASN A 460 27.35 -21.52 2.35
C ASN A 460 26.93 -21.96 3.76
N ARG A 461 27.66 -21.50 4.78
CA ARG A 461 27.30 -21.77 6.18
C ARG A 461 25.97 -21.11 6.54
N LEU A 462 25.76 -19.86 6.15
CA LEU A 462 24.50 -19.15 6.38
C LEU A 462 23.33 -19.93 5.75
N ASP A 463 23.51 -20.41 4.52
CA ASP A 463 22.49 -21.17 3.81
C ASP A 463 22.11 -22.47 4.48
N ALA A 464 23.12 -23.23 4.90
CA ALA A 464 22.90 -24.45 5.64
C ALA A 464 22.08 -24.17 6.92
N VAL A 465 22.35 -23.06 7.61
CA VAL A 465 21.59 -22.68 8.81
C VAL A 465 20.15 -22.28 8.46
N LEU A 466 19.95 -21.40 7.46
CA LEU A 466 18.62 -20.91 7.08
C LEU A 466 17.73 -22.03 6.52
N GLN A 467 18.32 -23.02 5.85
CA GLN A 467 17.62 -24.20 5.33
C GLN A 467 17.41 -25.30 6.39
N GLY A 468 17.82 -25.07 7.65
CA GLY A 468 17.68 -26.04 8.74
C GLY A 468 18.55 -27.29 8.60
N GLN A 469 19.60 -27.23 7.77
CA GLN A 469 20.56 -28.33 7.56
C GLN A 469 21.56 -28.47 8.72
N VAL A 470 21.58 -27.51 9.65
CA VAL A 470 22.43 -27.54 10.83
C VAL A 470 21.63 -28.04 12.03
N ALA A 471 22.00 -29.23 12.52
CA ALA A 471 21.31 -29.86 13.64
C ALA A 471 21.27 -28.96 14.88
N GLY A 472 20.06 -28.75 15.41
CA GLY A 472 19.82 -27.97 16.62
C GLY A 472 19.88 -26.45 16.43
N VAL A 473 19.83 -25.96 15.19
CA VAL A 473 19.66 -24.53 14.85
C VAL A 473 18.37 -24.37 14.08
N THR A 474 17.47 -23.55 14.59
CA THR A 474 16.20 -23.21 13.93
C THR A 474 16.23 -21.78 13.40
N LEU A 475 15.33 -21.45 12.47
CA LEU A 475 15.17 -20.07 12.02
C LEU A 475 14.80 -19.11 13.17
N GLU A 476 14.09 -19.61 14.19
CA GLU A 476 13.79 -18.84 15.39
C GLU A 476 15.08 -18.51 16.16
N ASP A 477 16.03 -19.44 16.27
CA ASP A 477 17.32 -19.15 16.91
C ASP A 477 18.11 -18.06 16.15
N VAL A 478 18.05 -18.10 14.81
CA VAL A 478 18.64 -17.03 13.97
C VAL A 478 17.96 -15.70 14.25
N LYS A 479 16.62 -15.67 14.29
CA LYS A 479 15.85 -14.47 14.64
C LYS A 479 16.29 -13.91 15.99
N ARG A 480 16.41 -14.76 17.01
CA ARG A 480 16.82 -14.37 18.38
C ARG A 480 18.24 -13.81 18.45
N LEU A 481 19.11 -14.16 17.50
CA LEU A 481 20.48 -13.64 17.42
C LEU A 481 20.53 -12.20 16.87
N PHE A 482 19.53 -11.77 16.09
CA PHE A 482 19.46 -10.42 15.52
C PHE A 482 18.43 -9.52 16.21
N ALA A 483 17.21 -10.01 16.41
CA ALA A 483 16.07 -9.25 16.90
C ALA A 483 15.97 -9.19 18.43
N PHE A 484 15.14 -8.27 18.94
CA PHE A 484 14.67 -8.36 20.33
C PHE A 484 13.50 -9.34 20.42
N THR A 485 13.69 -10.43 21.15
CA THR A 485 12.79 -11.59 21.19
C THR A 485 12.62 -12.11 22.61
N GLY A 486 11.60 -12.94 22.82
CA GLY A 486 11.35 -13.61 24.09
C GLY A 486 10.83 -15.03 23.89
N GLN A 487 11.36 -15.97 24.66
CA GLN A 487 10.90 -17.36 24.68
C GLN A 487 10.21 -17.63 26.02
N SER A 488 8.96 -18.08 25.97
CA SER A 488 8.25 -18.53 27.17
C SER A 488 8.31 -20.04 27.31
N THR A 489 8.32 -20.52 28.56
CA THR A 489 8.09 -21.94 28.89
C THR A 489 6.62 -22.34 28.79
N ASN A 490 5.69 -21.37 28.69
CA ASN A 490 4.26 -21.60 28.59
C ASN A 490 3.72 -21.06 27.26
N GLY A 491 3.10 -21.93 26.45
CA GLY A 491 2.54 -21.55 25.14
C GLY A 491 1.38 -20.55 25.21
N GLY A 492 0.77 -20.36 26.38
CA GLY A 492 -0.23 -19.33 26.62
C GLY A 492 0.33 -17.93 26.85
N ILE A 493 1.66 -17.79 26.93
CA ILE A 493 2.37 -16.53 27.15
C ILE A 493 3.32 -16.28 25.99
N GLN A 494 3.12 -15.18 25.25
CA GLN A 494 3.91 -14.84 24.07
C GLN A 494 4.50 -13.43 24.20
N PHE A 495 5.80 -13.30 24.00
CA PHE A 495 6.45 -11.99 23.89
C PHE A 495 5.97 -11.22 22.65
N LEU A 496 5.66 -9.93 22.83
CA LEU A 496 5.26 -9.04 21.75
C LEU A 496 6.33 -7.98 21.46
N VAL A 497 6.70 -7.21 22.47
CA VAL A 497 7.67 -6.11 22.36
C VAL A 497 8.22 -5.80 23.75
N GLY A 498 9.36 -5.12 23.81
CA GLY A 498 9.84 -4.51 25.04
C GLY A 498 10.55 -3.20 24.74
N SER A 499 10.69 -2.36 25.75
CA SER A 499 11.34 -1.06 25.67
C SER A 499 12.87 -1.18 25.78
N ASN A 500 13.54 -0.03 25.83
CA ASN A 500 14.96 0.08 26.15
C ASN A 500 15.28 -0.18 27.64
N GLN A 501 14.27 -0.12 28.52
CA GLN A 501 14.41 -0.42 29.94
C GLN A 501 14.10 -1.87 30.27
N THR A 502 13.45 -2.60 29.35
CA THR A 502 13.20 -4.03 29.52
C THR A 502 14.52 -4.82 29.62
N ASP A 503 14.70 -5.54 30.73
CA ASP A 503 15.87 -6.36 31.02
C ASP A 503 16.00 -7.47 29.98
N SER A 504 17.18 -7.55 29.36
CA SER A 504 17.53 -8.59 28.40
C SER A 504 18.86 -9.24 28.78
N SER A 505 19.11 -9.40 30.09
CA SER A 505 20.34 -10.01 30.60
C SER A 505 20.32 -11.54 30.54
N GLY A 506 19.26 -12.13 30.00
CA GLY A 506 19.03 -13.58 29.95
C GLY A 506 18.53 -14.18 31.27
N VAL A 507 18.26 -13.35 32.29
CA VAL A 507 17.60 -13.80 33.52
C VAL A 507 16.13 -14.04 33.19
N PRO A 508 15.56 -15.24 33.48
CA PRO A 508 14.15 -15.50 33.24
C PRO A 508 13.26 -14.57 34.07
N ILE A 509 12.22 -14.03 33.42
CA ILE A 509 11.15 -13.26 34.05
C ILE A 509 10.01 -14.24 34.33
N GLN A 510 9.68 -14.45 35.60
CA GLN A 510 8.48 -15.18 35.97
C GLN A 510 7.25 -14.31 35.70
N VAL A 511 6.27 -14.87 35.01
CA VAL A 511 5.00 -14.21 34.69
C VAL A 511 3.94 -14.88 35.54
N ASP A 512 3.26 -14.07 36.37
CA ASP A 512 2.18 -14.49 37.27
C ASP A 512 0.88 -13.77 36.86
N ILE A 513 -0.11 -14.50 36.39
CA ILE A 513 -1.37 -14.04 35.81
C ILE A 513 -2.47 -14.22 36.85
N THR A 514 -2.68 -13.16 37.62
CA THR A 514 -3.74 -13.09 38.65
C THR A 514 -5.17 -13.14 38.08
N ARG A 515 -5.38 -12.79 36.80
CA ARG A 515 -6.69 -12.85 36.14
C ARG A 515 -6.54 -12.99 34.63
N ALA A 516 -7.29 -13.93 34.05
CA ALA A 516 -7.36 -14.15 32.61
C ALA A 516 -8.22 -13.06 31.93
N ALA A 517 -7.94 -12.78 30.66
CA ALA A 517 -8.79 -11.90 29.86
C ALA A 517 -10.10 -12.62 29.49
N GLU A 518 -11.22 -11.91 29.60
CA GLU A 518 -12.55 -12.43 29.28
C GLU A 518 -13.22 -11.60 28.19
N GLN A 519 -14.10 -12.24 27.41
CA GLN A 519 -14.95 -11.60 26.41
C GLN A 519 -16.29 -11.22 27.05
N ALA A 520 -16.94 -10.16 26.57
CA ALA A 520 -18.34 -9.92 26.84
C ALA A 520 -19.18 -11.10 26.33
N SER A 521 -19.92 -11.73 27.23
CA SER A 521 -20.76 -12.89 26.94
C SER A 521 -22.14 -12.67 27.53
N LEU A 522 -23.05 -12.13 26.72
CA LEU A 522 -24.43 -11.84 27.13
C LEU A 522 -25.34 -13.03 26.84
N LEU A 523 -25.98 -13.57 27.89
CA LEU A 523 -26.96 -14.64 27.77
C LEU A 523 -28.38 -14.06 27.89
N ALA A 524 -29.28 -14.38 26.97
CA ALA A 524 -30.66 -13.95 26.99
C ALA A 524 -31.35 -14.31 28.31
N ASN A 525 -32.27 -13.45 28.76
CA ASN A 525 -33.02 -13.66 29.99
C ASN A 525 -34.04 -14.81 29.84
N ASN A 526 -34.73 -14.84 28.70
CA ASN A 526 -35.84 -15.75 28.45
C ASN A 526 -35.47 -16.82 27.43
N SER A 527 -36.05 -18.01 27.62
CA SER A 527 -35.98 -19.12 26.68
C SER A 527 -36.68 -18.81 25.36
N LEU A 528 -36.07 -19.23 24.26
CA LEU A 528 -36.67 -19.19 22.93
C LEU A 528 -37.68 -20.31 22.73
N ALA A 529 -38.76 -20.02 22.01
CA ALA A 529 -39.64 -21.04 21.46
C ALA A 529 -38.88 -21.96 20.48
N ALA A 530 -39.40 -23.17 20.23
CA ALA A 530 -38.80 -24.10 19.27
C ALA A 530 -38.76 -23.52 17.83
N SER A 531 -39.76 -22.71 17.50
CA SER A 531 -39.86 -21.92 16.27
C SER A 531 -40.27 -20.49 16.62
N THR A 532 -39.60 -19.50 16.03
CA THR A 532 -39.85 -18.07 16.25
C THR A 532 -40.14 -17.39 14.92
N VAL A 533 -41.24 -16.63 14.86
CA VAL A 533 -41.63 -15.89 13.64
C VAL A 533 -41.14 -14.44 13.75
N ILE A 534 -40.38 -14.01 12.76
CA ILE A 534 -39.93 -12.62 12.56
C ILE A 534 -40.72 -12.00 11.41
N ASN A 535 -41.25 -10.80 11.62
CA ASN A 535 -42.02 -10.02 10.64
C ASN A 535 -41.82 -8.51 10.88
N SER A 536 -42.56 -7.66 10.17
CA SER A 536 -42.44 -6.19 10.25
C SER A 536 -42.71 -5.59 11.63
N THR A 537 -43.31 -6.33 12.57
CA THR A 537 -43.61 -5.86 13.93
C THR A 537 -42.51 -6.18 14.95
N ASN A 538 -41.59 -7.10 14.64
CA ASN A 538 -40.58 -7.61 15.59
C ASN A 538 -39.21 -7.90 14.94
N ASN A 539 -38.83 -7.15 13.91
CA ASN A 539 -37.60 -7.38 13.16
C ASN A 539 -36.48 -6.36 13.39
N GLN A 540 -36.68 -5.32 14.20
CA GLN A 540 -35.64 -4.31 14.44
C GLN A 540 -34.88 -4.57 15.73
N LEU A 541 -33.56 -4.49 15.70
CA LEU A 541 -32.71 -4.62 16.89
C LEU A 541 -31.67 -3.49 16.91
N SER A 542 -31.53 -2.86 18.07
CA SER A 542 -30.47 -1.90 18.39
C SER A 542 -29.53 -2.56 19.40
N VAL A 543 -28.28 -2.77 19.00
CA VAL A 543 -27.26 -3.47 19.81
C VAL A 543 -25.95 -2.69 19.79
N VAL A 544 -25.34 -2.53 20.95
CA VAL A 544 -23.99 -1.98 21.08
C VAL A 544 -23.00 -3.14 21.11
N VAL A 545 -21.99 -3.09 20.25
CA VAL A 545 -20.86 -4.03 20.21
C VAL A 545 -19.56 -3.27 20.38
N ASP A 546 -18.83 -3.58 21.46
CA ASP A 546 -17.56 -2.99 21.87
C ASP A 546 -17.60 -1.45 22.01
N GLY A 547 -18.76 -0.88 22.35
CA GLY A 547 -19.00 0.56 22.48
C GLY A 547 -19.55 1.28 21.23
N LYS A 548 -19.90 0.56 20.15
CA LYS A 548 -20.57 1.16 18.96
C LYS A 548 -21.97 0.58 18.77
N LEU A 549 -22.94 1.47 18.55
CA LEU A 549 -24.34 1.12 18.30
C LEU A 549 -24.56 0.68 16.84
N TYR A 550 -25.31 -0.41 16.67
CA TYR A 550 -25.77 -0.94 15.40
C TYR A 550 -27.28 -1.14 15.42
N ASP A 551 -27.95 -0.51 14.46
CA ASP A 551 -29.36 -0.76 14.19
C ASP A 551 -29.46 -1.74 13.01
N ILE A 552 -30.04 -2.92 13.27
CA ILE A 552 -30.16 -3.99 12.30
C ILE A 552 -31.61 -4.40 12.10
N VAL A 553 -31.89 -4.93 10.91
CA VAL A 553 -33.19 -5.50 10.57
C VAL A 553 -33.01 -6.98 10.24
N LEU A 554 -33.69 -7.84 10.99
CA LEU A 554 -33.76 -9.28 10.75
C LEU A 554 -34.68 -9.57 9.55
N ALA A 555 -34.35 -10.58 8.74
CA ALA A 555 -35.25 -11.02 7.68
C ALA A 555 -36.56 -11.58 8.26
N ALA A 556 -37.67 -11.31 7.56
CA ALA A 556 -38.95 -11.89 7.91
C ALA A 556 -38.96 -13.39 7.56
N GLY A 557 -39.47 -14.23 8.45
CA GLY A 557 -39.46 -15.68 8.28
C GLY A 557 -39.79 -16.43 9.57
N SER A 558 -39.90 -17.75 9.46
CA SER A 558 -40.01 -18.66 10.61
C SER A 558 -38.68 -19.36 10.82
N TYR A 559 -38.10 -19.20 12.01
CA TYR A 559 -36.75 -19.68 12.33
C TYR A 559 -36.79 -20.72 13.42
N THR A 560 -36.02 -21.80 13.26
CA THR A 560 -35.61 -22.63 14.39
C THR A 560 -34.63 -21.86 15.27
N ARG A 561 -34.41 -22.28 16.52
CA ARG A 561 -33.47 -21.61 17.45
C ARG A 561 -32.08 -21.42 16.84
N SER A 562 -31.55 -22.46 16.20
CA SER A 562 -30.23 -22.40 15.55
C SER A 562 -30.22 -21.49 14.31
N ALA A 563 -31.27 -21.53 13.49
CA ALA A 563 -31.39 -20.65 12.33
C ALA A 563 -31.53 -19.17 12.75
N LEU A 564 -32.23 -18.90 13.85
CA LEU A 564 -32.37 -17.56 14.40
C LEU A 564 -31.04 -17.02 14.95
N ALA A 565 -30.27 -17.86 15.66
CA ALA A 565 -28.93 -17.51 16.11
C ALA A 565 -28.02 -17.15 14.92
N GLN A 566 -28.09 -17.93 13.85
CA GLN A 566 -27.31 -17.69 12.63
C GLN A 566 -27.75 -16.41 11.90
N GLU A 567 -29.05 -16.17 11.74
CA GLU A 567 -29.58 -14.92 11.18
C GLU A 567 -29.12 -13.71 11.99
N LEU A 568 -29.24 -13.77 13.32
CA LEU A 568 -28.80 -12.70 14.21
C LEU A 568 -27.29 -12.45 14.09
N GLN A 569 -26.47 -13.50 14.10
CA GLN A 569 -25.02 -13.39 13.90
C GLN A 569 -24.69 -12.74 12.55
N ASN A 570 -25.34 -13.19 11.47
CA ASN A 570 -25.10 -12.69 10.13
C ASN A 570 -25.45 -11.20 10.02
N ARG A 571 -26.57 -10.76 10.60
CA ARG A 571 -26.99 -9.36 10.56
C ARG A 571 -26.09 -8.45 11.39
N ILE A 572 -25.73 -8.85 12.61
CA ILE A 572 -24.78 -8.09 13.43
C ILE A 572 -23.43 -8.02 12.72
N ASN A 573 -22.88 -9.15 12.28
CA ASN A 573 -21.56 -9.20 11.66
C ASN A 573 -21.53 -8.47 10.32
N ALA A 574 -22.58 -8.52 9.50
CA ALA A 574 -22.65 -7.75 8.27
C ALA A 574 -22.63 -6.23 8.53
N ALA A 575 -23.35 -5.75 9.56
CA ALA A 575 -23.34 -4.34 9.95
C ALA A 575 -22.00 -3.90 10.56
N ALA A 576 -21.37 -4.78 11.34
CA ALA A 576 -20.15 -4.48 12.08
C ALA A 576 -18.84 -4.84 11.34
N GLN A 577 -18.93 -5.47 10.16
CA GLN A 577 -17.77 -5.99 9.42
C GLN A 577 -16.73 -4.92 9.12
N GLN A 578 -17.16 -3.72 8.72
CA GLN A 578 -16.27 -2.61 8.37
C GLN A 578 -15.52 -2.05 9.59
N ASP A 579 -16.08 -2.22 10.80
CA ASP A 579 -15.46 -1.78 12.04
C ASP A 579 -14.64 -2.88 12.73
N GLY A 580 -14.66 -4.11 12.21
CA GLY A 580 -13.98 -5.28 12.79
C GLY A 580 -14.57 -5.75 14.13
N ARG A 581 -15.82 -5.40 14.45
CA ARG A 581 -16.49 -5.67 15.75
C ARG A 581 -17.44 -6.85 15.63
N LEU A 582 -16.87 -8.02 15.41
CA LEU A 582 -17.64 -9.23 15.14
C LEU A 582 -18.11 -9.89 16.44
N VAL A 583 -19.21 -10.63 16.33
CA VAL A 583 -19.79 -11.43 17.41
C VAL A 583 -19.93 -12.90 16.99
N SER A 584 -20.04 -13.78 17.98
CA SER A 584 -20.57 -15.12 17.82
C SER A 584 -21.91 -15.22 18.55
N VAL A 585 -22.90 -15.81 17.90
CA VAL A 585 -24.22 -16.07 18.48
C VAL A 585 -24.45 -17.57 18.49
N ILE A 586 -24.71 -18.11 19.68
CA ILE A 586 -24.97 -19.53 19.89
C ILE A 586 -26.25 -19.74 20.71
N ILE A 587 -26.74 -20.97 20.71
CA ILE A 587 -27.77 -21.42 21.63
C ILE A 587 -27.10 -22.14 22.80
N GLU A 588 -27.36 -21.68 24.02
CA GLU A 588 -26.99 -22.38 25.25
C GLU A 588 -28.27 -22.83 25.96
N GLY A 589 -28.50 -24.14 25.98
CA GLY A 589 -29.79 -24.70 26.37
C GLY A 589 -30.87 -24.29 25.37
N ASP A 590 -31.76 -23.40 25.80
CA ASP A 590 -32.85 -22.82 25.00
C ASP A 590 -32.75 -21.29 24.87
N ARG A 591 -31.61 -20.70 25.25
CA ARG A 591 -31.40 -19.24 25.26
C ARG A 591 -30.31 -18.81 24.27
N LEU A 592 -30.44 -17.61 23.71
CA LEU A 592 -29.40 -17.01 22.88
C LEU A 592 -28.26 -16.52 23.75
N ARG A 593 -27.03 -16.83 23.36
CA ARG A 593 -25.84 -16.21 23.90
C ARG A 593 -25.11 -15.46 22.80
N ILE A 594 -24.81 -14.19 23.04
CA ILE A 594 -23.99 -13.36 22.16
C ILE A 594 -22.65 -13.13 22.85
N ARG A 595 -21.58 -13.44 22.14
CA ARG A 595 -20.20 -13.20 22.57
C ARG A 595 -19.53 -12.22 21.62
N SER A 596 -18.92 -11.16 22.15
CA SER A 596 -18.00 -10.36 21.37
C SER A 596 -16.77 -11.21 21.03
N GLN A 597 -16.18 -11.00 19.85
CA GLN A 597 -14.91 -11.61 19.48
C GLN A 597 -13.70 -10.88 20.10
N SER A 598 -13.92 -9.66 20.63
CA SER A 598 -12.90 -8.89 21.37
C SER A 598 -12.74 -9.41 22.80
N TYR A 599 -11.56 -9.21 23.39
CA TYR A 599 -11.27 -9.50 24.80
C TYR A 599 -11.02 -8.20 25.56
N GLY A 600 -11.23 -8.21 26.87
CA GLY A 600 -10.90 -7.09 27.73
C GLY A 600 -12.09 -6.23 28.14
N SER A 601 -11.79 -5.14 28.84
CA SER A 601 -12.78 -4.12 29.23
C SER A 601 -13.43 -3.42 28.04
N ARG A 602 -12.77 -3.41 26.87
CA ARG A 602 -13.35 -2.94 25.59
C ARG A 602 -14.39 -3.90 25.00
N SER A 603 -14.33 -5.18 25.37
CA SER A 603 -15.31 -6.17 24.93
C SER A 603 -16.64 -5.86 25.61
N GLU A 604 -17.66 -5.52 24.83
CA GLU A 604 -18.96 -5.10 25.36
C GLU A 604 -20.08 -5.58 24.45
N ILE A 605 -21.16 -6.09 25.04
CA ILE A 605 -22.43 -6.33 24.34
C ILE A 605 -23.53 -5.70 25.19
N GLN A 606 -24.28 -4.77 24.60
CA GLN A 606 -25.45 -4.17 25.25
C GLN A 606 -26.65 -4.14 24.31
N MET A 607 -27.79 -4.58 24.82
CA MET A 607 -29.09 -4.54 24.14
C MET A 607 -29.77 -3.21 24.44
N THR A 608 -29.68 -2.24 23.52
CA THR A 608 -30.20 -0.89 23.77
C THR A 608 -31.68 -0.76 23.43
N GLY A 609 -32.18 -1.48 22.43
CA GLY A 609 -33.58 -1.37 22.01
C GLY A 609 -33.94 -2.21 20.80
N GLY A 610 -35.13 -1.94 20.24
CA GLY A 610 -35.65 -2.61 19.04
C GLY A 610 -36.81 -3.57 19.32
N SER A 611 -37.72 -3.67 18.35
CA SER A 611 -38.92 -4.50 18.43
C SER A 611 -38.65 -6.00 18.47
N ALA A 612 -37.45 -6.43 18.07
CA ALA A 612 -37.04 -7.84 18.07
C ALA A 612 -36.63 -8.37 19.46
N LEU A 613 -36.30 -7.50 20.43
CA LEU A 613 -35.75 -7.93 21.73
C LEU A 613 -36.58 -9.02 22.44
N PRO A 614 -37.92 -8.90 22.57
CA PRO A 614 -38.73 -9.93 23.23
C PRO A 614 -38.71 -11.26 22.47
N ALA A 615 -38.74 -11.21 21.12
CA ALA A 615 -38.69 -12.40 20.28
C ALA A 615 -37.34 -13.12 20.37
N LEU A 616 -36.26 -12.37 20.66
CA LEU A 616 -34.91 -12.89 20.88
C LEU A 616 -34.64 -13.30 22.33
N GLY A 617 -35.58 -13.08 23.26
CA GLY A 617 -35.43 -13.41 24.67
C GLY A 617 -34.57 -12.43 25.49
N PHE A 618 -34.21 -11.27 24.92
CA PHE A 618 -33.46 -10.21 25.60
C PHE A 618 -34.39 -9.15 26.22
N SER A 619 -33.83 -8.33 27.11
CA SER A 619 -34.52 -7.16 27.66
C SER A 619 -33.75 -5.86 27.33
N PRO A 620 -34.42 -4.71 27.18
CA PRO A 620 -33.73 -3.43 27.02
C PRO A 620 -32.79 -3.14 28.20
N GLY A 621 -31.59 -2.65 27.91
CA GLY A 621 -30.54 -2.34 28.89
C GLY A 621 -29.72 -3.55 29.34
N GLN A 622 -29.99 -4.76 28.84
CA GLN A 622 -29.21 -5.94 29.21
C GLN A 622 -27.79 -5.84 28.63
N GLN A 623 -26.76 -6.04 29.47
CA GLN A 623 -25.38 -5.86 29.04
C GLN A 623 -24.41 -6.88 29.66
N ALA A 624 -23.30 -7.12 28.98
CA ALA A 624 -22.15 -7.85 29.45
C ALA A 624 -20.87 -7.14 29.01
N THR A 625 -19.86 -7.13 29.88
CA THR A 625 -18.54 -6.58 29.61
C THR A 625 -17.48 -7.65 29.83
N GLY A 626 -16.43 -7.64 29.01
CA GLY A 626 -15.25 -8.46 29.25
C GLY A 626 -14.37 -7.89 30.36
N GLN A 627 -13.25 -8.57 30.61
CA GLN A 627 -12.27 -8.19 31.62
C GLN A 627 -10.88 -8.27 31.01
N ASP A 628 -10.02 -7.30 31.33
CA ASP A 628 -8.62 -7.32 30.91
C ASP A 628 -7.82 -8.33 31.74
N VAL A 629 -6.80 -8.91 31.11
CA VAL A 629 -5.78 -9.70 31.81
C VAL A 629 -5.17 -8.89 32.96
N ALA A 630 -4.85 -9.51 34.08
CA ALA A 630 -4.08 -8.87 35.14
C ALA A 630 -2.98 -9.81 35.62
N GLY A 631 -1.81 -9.26 35.92
CA GLY A 631 -0.68 -10.04 36.36
C GLY A 631 0.49 -9.19 36.82
N VAL A 632 1.54 -9.86 37.29
CA VAL A 632 2.79 -9.27 37.73
C VAL A 632 3.97 -9.97 37.05
N PHE A 633 5.06 -9.23 36.88
CA PHE A 633 6.33 -9.76 36.41
C PHE A 633 7.28 -9.88 37.58
N ILE A 634 7.88 -11.05 37.78
CA ILE A 634 8.83 -11.30 38.86
C ILE A 634 10.21 -11.55 38.25
N ILE A 635 11.17 -10.67 38.56
CA ILE A 635 12.54 -10.78 38.07
C ILE A 635 13.52 -10.50 39.21
N ARG A 636 14.52 -11.37 39.39
CA ARG A 636 15.48 -11.32 40.50
C ARG A 636 14.80 -11.25 41.89
N GLY A 637 13.65 -11.90 42.01
CA GLY A 637 12.82 -11.89 43.22
C GLY A 637 12.08 -10.58 43.50
N GLN A 638 12.14 -9.59 42.59
CA GLN A 638 11.37 -8.35 42.67
C GLN A 638 10.11 -8.48 41.82
N ALA A 639 8.95 -8.26 42.43
CA ALA A 639 7.67 -8.20 41.73
C ALA A 639 7.44 -6.78 41.19
N GLU A 640 7.17 -6.70 39.89
CA GLU A 640 6.87 -5.48 39.15
C GLU A 640 5.45 -5.59 38.55
N SER A 641 4.66 -4.54 38.66
CA SER A 641 3.25 -4.56 38.25
C SER A 641 3.10 -4.53 36.73
N GLY A 642 2.04 -5.17 36.25
CA GLY A 642 1.62 -5.07 34.86
C GLY A 642 0.14 -4.68 34.75
N HIS A 643 -0.17 -3.80 33.81
CA HIS A 643 -1.54 -3.42 33.47
C HIS A 643 -2.01 -4.16 32.21
N GLY A 644 -3.28 -4.59 32.24
CA GLY A 644 -3.91 -5.30 31.15
C GLY A 644 -4.54 -4.39 30.10
N SER A 645 -4.53 -4.84 28.87
CA SER A 645 -5.32 -4.32 27.76
C SER A 645 -5.77 -5.49 26.90
N GLY A 646 -7.01 -5.95 27.10
CA GLY A 646 -7.50 -7.21 26.53
C GLY A 646 -6.65 -8.40 26.97
N GLN A 647 -6.09 -9.10 25.99
CA GLN A 647 -5.16 -10.21 26.19
C GLN A 647 -3.70 -9.76 26.33
N ILE A 648 -3.41 -8.47 26.36
CA ILE A 648 -2.04 -7.95 26.44
C ILE A 648 -1.75 -7.51 27.87
N LEU A 649 -0.71 -8.03 28.48
CA LEU A 649 -0.17 -7.54 29.75
C LEU A 649 1.05 -6.66 29.46
N ILE A 650 1.06 -5.44 30.01
CA ILE A 650 2.06 -4.42 29.76
C ILE A 650 2.73 -4.07 31.10
N GLY A 651 4.06 -4.12 31.17
CA GLY A 651 4.81 -3.68 32.35
C GLY A 651 4.77 -2.17 32.50
N ASP A 652 4.49 -1.70 33.70
CA ASP A 652 4.30 -0.28 34.03
C ASP A 652 5.57 0.55 33.80
N ASP A 653 5.40 1.83 33.44
CA ASP A 653 6.50 2.72 33.03
C ASP A 653 7.57 2.92 34.11
N ASN A 654 7.19 2.82 35.39
CA ASN A 654 8.08 2.99 36.54
C ASN A 654 8.85 1.71 36.92
N ASN A 655 8.57 0.60 36.24
CA ASN A 655 9.25 -0.66 36.50
C ASN A 655 10.73 -0.55 36.13
N ARG A 656 11.59 -1.12 36.97
CA ARG A 656 13.04 -1.09 36.78
C ARG A 656 13.49 -2.04 35.67
N TYR A 657 12.83 -3.18 35.52
CA TYR A 657 13.23 -4.26 34.62
C TYR A 657 12.21 -4.59 33.54
N THR A 658 10.93 -4.29 33.75
CA THR A 658 9.86 -4.68 32.82
C THR A 658 9.09 -3.52 32.23
N SER A 659 9.57 -2.28 32.41
CA SER A 659 8.92 -1.10 31.83
C SER A 659 8.76 -1.25 30.31
N GLY A 660 7.52 -1.10 29.83
CA GLY A 660 7.15 -1.25 28.42
C GLY A 660 7.29 -2.67 27.85
N LEU A 661 7.51 -3.70 28.68
CA LEU A 661 7.42 -5.10 28.27
C LEU A 661 5.96 -5.43 27.96
N GLN A 662 5.69 -5.98 26.79
CA GLN A 662 4.36 -6.44 26.42
C GLN A 662 4.38 -7.94 26.11
N ILE A 663 3.43 -8.65 26.70
CA ILE A 663 3.17 -10.06 26.41
C ILE A 663 1.71 -10.26 26.05
N ARG A 664 1.43 -11.21 25.17
CA ARG A 664 0.08 -11.73 24.93
C ARG A 664 -0.16 -12.93 25.84
N VAL A 665 -1.32 -12.94 26.48
CA VAL A 665 -1.78 -13.99 27.38
C VAL A 665 -3.07 -14.57 26.82
N THR A 666 -3.04 -15.86 26.45
CA THR A 666 -4.20 -16.60 25.92
C THR A 666 -4.73 -17.65 26.89
N LEU A 667 -4.23 -17.65 28.13
CA LEU A 667 -4.69 -18.52 29.19
C LEU A 667 -6.13 -18.17 29.60
N SER A 668 -6.95 -19.20 29.76
CA SER A 668 -8.30 -19.11 30.34
C SER A 668 -8.25 -19.14 31.87
N ALA A 669 -9.33 -18.73 32.53
CA ALA A 669 -9.43 -18.76 33.99
C ALA A 669 -9.17 -20.16 34.58
N SER A 670 -9.57 -21.23 33.88
CA SER A 670 -9.32 -22.62 34.30
C SER A 670 -7.86 -23.08 34.16
N GLN A 671 -7.03 -22.33 33.45
CA GLN A 671 -5.61 -22.64 33.23
C GLN A 671 -4.68 -21.89 34.17
N LEU A 672 -5.19 -20.95 34.97
CA LEU A 672 -4.41 -20.20 35.94
C LEU A 672 -4.00 -21.11 37.10
N VAL A 673 -2.79 -20.91 37.60
CA VAL A 673 -2.25 -21.65 38.75
C VAL A 673 -1.99 -20.69 39.91
N SER A 674 -1.68 -21.23 41.09
CA SER A 674 -1.22 -20.40 42.19
C SER A 674 0.26 -20.09 41.99
N GLY A 675 0.58 -18.84 41.63
CA GLY A 675 1.94 -18.36 41.36
C GLY A 675 2.24 -18.27 39.86
N ALA A 676 3.52 -18.24 39.48
CA ALA A 676 3.93 -18.01 38.09
C ALA A 676 3.47 -19.12 37.12
N GLU A 677 2.81 -18.74 36.03
CA GLU A 677 2.37 -19.65 34.96
C GLU A 677 3.49 -20.02 34.01
N GLY A 678 4.57 -19.22 33.96
CA GLY A 678 5.69 -19.49 33.07
C GLY A 678 6.86 -18.54 33.27
N GLU A 679 7.98 -18.94 32.67
CA GLU A 679 9.21 -18.14 32.63
C GLU A 679 9.43 -17.62 31.22
N LEU A 680 9.69 -16.32 31.12
CA LEU A 680 9.98 -15.60 29.90
C LEU A 680 11.46 -15.24 29.87
N THR A 681 12.22 -15.86 28.96
CA THR A 681 13.63 -15.53 28.75
C THR A 681 13.76 -14.61 27.55
N LEU A 682 14.18 -13.37 27.81
CA LEU A 682 14.37 -12.34 26.79
C LEU A 682 15.79 -12.35 26.24
N SER A 683 15.92 -12.13 24.93
CA SER A 683 17.18 -11.94 24.24
C SER A 683 17.11 -10.73 23.32
N ARG A 684 18.08 -9.83 23.47
CA ARG A 684 18.27 -8.71 22.55
C ARG A 684 19.46 -9.01 21.64
N GLY A 685 19.17 -9.40 20.40
CA GLY A 685 20.17 -9.74 19.40
C GLY A 685 21.01 -8.56 18.90
N VAL A 686 22.00 -8.86 18.05
CA VAL A 686 23.00 -7.91 17.57
C VAL A 686 22.36 -6.73 16.83
N ALA A 687 21.40 -6.98 15.93
CA ALA A 687 20.76 -5.90 15.19
C ALA A 687 19.99 -4.95 16.11
N ALA A 688 19.23 -5.49 17.06
CA ALA A 688 18.50 -4.67 18.04
C ALA A 688 19.44 -3.90 18.99
N ARG A 689 20.61 -4.44 19.31
CA ARG A 689 21.63 -3.74 20.11
C ARG A 689 22.31 -2.62 19.33
N LEU A 690 22.72 -2.90 18.09
CA LEU A 690 23.32 -1.92 17.20
C LEU A 690 22.35 -0.78 16.89
N ASP A 691 21.10 -1.09 16.55
CA ASP A 691 20.07 -0.07 16.27
C ASP A 691 19.87 0.88 17.45
N ARG A 692 19.78 0.34 18.67
CA ARG A 692 19.72 1.15 19.89
C ARG A 692 20.96 2.02 20.09
N TYR A 693 22.14 1.44 19.92
CA TYR A 693 23.40 2.18 20.07
C TYR A 693 23.52 3.30 19.04
N ILE A 694 23.21 3.01 17.77
CA ILE A 694 23.24 3.98 16.68
C ILE A 694 22.23 5.10 16.94
N THR A 695 21.01 4.78 17.39
CA THR A 695 20.01 5.77 17.80
C THR A 695 20.57 6.72 18.86
N GLN A 696 21.25 6.19 19.89
CA GLN A 696 21.87 7.02 20.93
C GLN A 696 23.02 7.89 20.42
N VAL A 697 23.83 7.38 19.49
CA VAL A 697 24.94 8.14 18.90
C VAL A 697 24.45 9.24 17.95
N LEU A 698 23.39 8.97 17.18
CA LEU A 698 22.78 9.88 16.21
C LEU A 698 21.76 10.85 16.84
N GLU A 699 21.45 10.70 18.13
CA GLU A 699 20.53 11.58 18.84
C GLU A 699 20.92 13.06 18.60
N PRO A 700 20.04 13.89 18.00
CA PRO A 700 20.44 15.20 17.48
C PRO A 700 20.96 16.20 18.52
N THR A 701 20.58 16.02 19.79
CA THR A 701 20.85 16.99 20.87
C THR A 701 21.88 16.48 21.87
N THR A 702 21.77 15.23 22.30
CA THR A 702 22.62 14.66 23.35
C THR A 702 23.51 13.52 22.86
N GLY A 703 23.45 13.19 21.56
CA GLY A 703 24.19 12.09 21.00
C GLY A 703 25.69 12.36 20.93
N THR A 704 26.50 11.30 21.06
CA THR A 704 27.97 11.40 21.04
C THR A 704 28.48 12.10 19.78
N LEU A 705 27.81 11.90 18.64
CA LEU A 705 28.20 12.53 17.39
C LEU A 705 27.79 14.01 17.32
N ALA A 706 26.61 14.35 17.84
CA ALA A 706 26.15 15.74 17.95
C ALA A 706 27.12 16.55 18.80
N SER A 707 27.47 16.07 19.99
CA SER A 707 28.45 16.74 20.86
C SER A 707 29.84 16.84 20.23
N GLY A 708 30.27 15.80 19.49
CA GLY A 708 31.54 15.81 18.77
C GLY A 708 31.59 16.85 17.66
N LYS A 709 30.50 17.00 16.90
CA LYS A 709 30.36 18.02 15.85
C LYS A 709 30.29 19.42 16.43
N GLU A 710 29.51 19.63 17.49
CA GLU A 710 29.40 20.92 18.19
C GLU A 710 30.76 21.38 18.73
N ALA A 711 31.59 20.47 19.25
CA ALA A 711 32.93 20.81 19.71
C ALA A 711 33.84 21.30 18.58
N LEU A 712 33.74 20.71 17.39
CA LEU A 712 34.49 21.12 16.20
C LEU A 712 33.98 22.44 15.62
N ASP A 713 32.67 22.62 15.52
CA ASP A 713 32.05 23.89 15.07
C ASP A 713 32.48 25.05 15.97
N ASN A 714 32.43 24.86 17.29
CA ASN A 714 32.94 25.85 18.25
C ASN A 714 34.45 26.12 18.11
N GLU A 715 35.29 25.15 17.69
CA GLU A 715 36.70 25.40 17.37
C GLU A 715 36.84 26.20 16.07
N ALA A 716 36.07 25.86 15.02
CA ALA A 716 36.06 26.55 13.74
C ALA A 716 35.62 28.01 13.89
N GLN A 717 34.58 28.28 14.68
CA GLN A 717 34.10 29.63 14.98
C GLN A 717 35.15 30.45 15.74
N ARG A 718 35.80 29.88 16.76
CA ARG A 718 36.90 30.56 17.47
C ARG A 718 38.09 30.88 16.55
N LEU A 719 38.41 29.99 15.61
CA LEU A 719 39.45 30.25 14.61
C LEU A 719 39.01 31.35 13.64
N GLN A 720 37.75 31.36 13.22
CA GLN A 720 37.18 32.39 12.36
C GLN A 720 37.20 33.76 13.05
N ASP A 721 36.76 33.86 14.29
CA ASP A 721 36.80 35.10 15.08
C ASP A 721 38.23 35.64 15.20
N ASN A 722 39.23 34.76 15.38
CA ASN A 722 40.63 35.15 15.44
C ASN A 722 41.15 35.66 14.08
N ILE A 723 40.73 35.02 12.98
CA ILE A 723 41.05 35.46 11.61
C ILE A 723 40.44 36.84 11.36
N ASP A 724 39.18 37.05 11.72
CA ASP A 724 38.46 38.30 11.50
C ASP A 724 39.07 39.45 12.30
N ARG A 725 39.42 39.22 13.57
CA ARG A 725 40.16 40.18 14.39
C ARG A 725 41.53 40.53 13.79
N LEU A 726 42.28 39.54 13.31
CA LEU A 726 43.57 39.80 12.66
C LEU A 726 43.43 40.56 11.35
N ASN A 727 42.43 40.24 10.54
CA ASN A 727 42.13 40.96 9.30
C ASN A 727 41.75 42.41 9.58
N GLN A 728 40.94 42.67 10.61
CA GLN A 728 40.61 44.02 11.04
C GLN A 728 41.88 44.79 11.49
N LEU A 729 42.74 44.17 12.29
CA LEU A 729 44.01 44.80 12.71
C LEU A 729 44.93 45.10 11.53
N ILE A 730 45.03 44.18 10.56
CA ILE A 730 45.79 44.38 9.31
C ILE A 730 45.23 45.60 8.56
N GLU A 731 43.90 45.74 8.47
CA GLU A 731 43.25 46.86 7.80
C GLU A 731 43.49 48.20 8.51
N GLU A 732 43.34 48.24 9.84
CA GLU A 732 43.60 49.42 10.65
C GLU A 732 45.08 49.87 10.53
N GLN A 733 46.01 48.92 10.58
CA GLN A 733 47.44 49.19 10.36
C GLN A 733 47.70 49.68 8.94
N ARG A 734 47.06 49.08 7.93
CA ARG A 734 47.15 49.53 6.53
C ARG A 734 46.75 51.00 6.42
N GLN A 735 45.59 51.37 6.97
CA GLN A 735 45.10 52.75 6.94
C GLN A 735 46.02 53.72 7.71
N SER A 736 46.56 53.31 8.86
CA SER A 736 47.52 54.11 9.62
C SER A 736 48.80 54.35 8.82
N LEU A 737 49.37 53.30 8.23
CA LEU A 737 50.57 53.39 7.39
C LEU A 737 50.30 54.28 6.18
N GLN A 738 49.16 54.14 5.50
CA GLN A 738 48.76 55.01 4.39
C GLN A 738 48.72 56.49 4.81
N LYS A 739 48.14 56.82 5.98
CA LYS A 739 48.14 58.19 6.51
C LYS A 739 49.56 58.70 6.81
N GLN A 740 50.43 57.86 7.37
CA GLN A 740 51.83 58.23 7.63
C GLN A 740 52.58 58.50 6.33
N PHE A 741 52.40 57.67 5.30
CA PHE A 741 53.00 57.87 3.99
C PHE A 741 52.49 59.15 3.32
N GLN A 742 51.19 59.44 3.39
CA GLN A 742 50.63 60.71 2.89
C GLN A 742 51.24 61.94 3.61
N ALA A 743 51.41 61.87 4.93
CA ALA A 743 52.03 62.95 5.70
C ALA A 743 53.51 63.15 5.31
N LEU A 744 54.25 62.05 5.10
CA LEU A 744 55.63 62.08 4.61
C LEU A 744 55.72 62.66 3.19
N GLU A 745 54.81 62.29 2.30
CA GLU A 745 54.75 62.86 0.94
C GLU A 745 54.50 64.37 0.97
N ASN A 746 53.57 64.84 1.81
CA ASN A 746 53.33 66.27 2.00
C ASN A 746 54.56 67.00 2.54
N MET A 747 55.28 66.40 3.49
CA MET A 747 56.52 66.97 4.03
C MET A 747 57.62 67.03 2.96
N VAL A 748 57.77 65.97 2.14
CA VAL A 748 58.73 65.96 1.03
C VAL A 748 58.35 66.99 -0.04
N ALA A 749 57.06 67.17 -0.32
CA ALA A 749 56.56 68.20 -1.22
C ALA A 749 56.93 69.61 -0.72
N GLN A 750 56.74 69.87 0.58
CA GLN A 750 57.14 71.13 1.21
C GLN A 750 58.66 71.33 1.18
N LEU A 751 59.44 70.29 1.48
CA LEU A 751 60.90 70.34 1.44
C LEU A 751 61.43 70.62 0.02
N ARG A 752 60.82 70.03 -1.01
CA ARG A 752 61.12 70.35 -2.41
C ARG A 752 60.74 71.77 -2.76
N SER A 753 59.56 72.23 -2.37
CA SER A 753 59.14 73.63 -2.57
C SER A 753 60.07 74.64 -1.88
N ILE A 754 60.55 74.33 -0.67
CA ILE A 754 61.56 75.12 0.04
C ILE A 754 62.90 75.06 -0.71
N GLY A 755 63.32 73.88 -1.17
CA GLY A 755 64.51 73.70 -2.00
C GLY A 755 64.45 74.51 -3.30
N ASP A 756 63.30 74.53 -3.96
CA ASP A 756 63.05 75.30 -5.18
C ASP A 756 63.03 76.81 -4.86
N MET A 757 62.41 77.24 -3.76
CA MET A 757 62.46 78.63 -3.28
C MET A 757 63.90 79.06 -2.97
N LEU A 758 64.67 78.26 -2.25
CA LEU A 758 66.08 78.53 -1.95
C LEU A 758 66.88 78.59 -3.25
N THR A 759 66.64 77.70 -4.20
CA THR A 759 67.31 77.69 -5.51
C THR A 759 66.99 78.96 -6.30
N MET A 760 65.73 79.39 -6.33
CA MET A 760 65.33 80.68 -6.93
C MET A 760 65.97 81.86 -6.20
N GLN A 761 66.04 81.84 -4.87
CA GLN A 761 66.65 82.91 -4.08
C GLN A 761 68.17 82.98 -4.33
N PHE A 762 68.86 81.84 -4.45
CA PHE A 762 70.26 81.76 -4.85
C PHE A 762 70.49 82.26 -6.28
N GLN A 763 69.59 81.99 -7.23
CA GLN A 763 69.66 82.54 -8.58
C GLN A 763 69.44 84.07 -8.61
N THR A 764 68.53 84.59 -7.77
CA THR A 764 68.37 86.04 -7.63
C THR A 764 69.57 86.71 -6.96
N LEU A 765 70.20 86.05 -5.99
CA LEU A 765 71.43 86.52 -5.34
C LEU A 765 72.65 86.46 -6.27
N SER A 766 72.75 85.46 -7.16
CA SER A 766 73.80 85.45 -8.19
C SER A 766 73.60 86.55 -9.24
N ASN A 767 72.35 86.96 -9.49
CA ASN A 767 72.05 88.07 -10.39
C ASN A 767 72.17 89.45 -9.72
N ALA A 768 72.24 89.52 -8.38
CA ALA A 768 72.37 90.77 -7.62
C ALA A 768 73.83 91.17 -7.31
N SER A 769 74.83 90.33 -7.62
CA SER A 769 76.25 90.64 -7.42
C SER A 769 76.91 91.41 -8.59
N THR A 770 76.16 92.32 -9.23
CA THR A 770 76.72 93.40 -10.07
C THR A 770 76.39 94.77 -9.47
N PRO A 771 77.37 95.49 -8.88
CA PRO A 771 77.25 96.92 -8.64
C PRO A 771 77.67 97.71 -9.89
N PHE A 772 76.74 98.53 -10.37
CA PHE A 772 76.90 99.89 -10.92
C PHE A 772 78.24 100.31 -11.56
N ASN A 773 78.21 100.57 -12.87
CA ASN A 773 78.85 101.77 -13.41
C ASN A 773 77.99 102.39 -14.51
N ARG A 774 77.65 103.68 -14.35
CA ARG A 774 76.90 104.51 -15.31
C ARG A 774 77.84 105.05 -16.38
N ARG A 775 77.57 104.72 -17.64
CA ARG A 775 77.53 105.67 -18.77
C ARG A 775 76.79 105.05 -19.93
#